data_AF-V5AUT9-F1
#
_entry.id   AF-V5AUT9-F1
#
_cell.length_a   1.000
_cell.length_b   1.000
_cell.length_c   1.000
_cell.angle_alpha   90.00
_cell.angle_beta   90.00
_cell.angle_gamma   90.00
#
_symmetry.space_group_name_H-M   'P 1'
#
loop_
_entity.id
_entity.type
_entity.pdbx_description
1 polymer ?
#
loop_
_entity_poly.entity_id
_entity_poly.type
_entity_poly.pdbx_seq_one_letter_code
_entity_poly.pdbx_strand_id
1 'polypeptide(L)'
;MALSSRGALYVDGLLVQTALGLCVSVEGGIAASGGSVVAFVDSGFLLCKHAVSVRGAVSVSGSAVALLRSEFLSTEDYAVAFYSTVSLVDRSMLLAKGNVHDGVSREMLHAAGAVTAAGSTLSFVRNRALLPRMLSLSLSLAAGAHLRVACNDAGGRVLSTAEEYAAAGFGDAGSIDAVGCGVCDRDTYCYAPGTASASMRNGVCVCVCRSGGYGEACVPVGAPVLPPAAGTASSVFFREGVTVRSVFVVPAGASEVTLRHVFLDGVSAVLYVPWMARDGVRIVAQDVSLLNGAVLYVMGGGALRGAAGSDESGPVELSVCDVEALNGALVLTGTFPAGSALTVTDSLLVAARSTPLVYLPSSQSSPYAPLLVLSGLRLVRSVLVVSGVALVTVMTGGRTVVVDGAVLELVGGGVALDAAVFGGDVALYASARVVALEGAVLRASGSQVYAAHGLVFDSGVEANASAVVVNDNVGVLTDGALLVLRGSASFVSGSWLSVRGNSISGRLLSVPSYPRSAELVQSTLTLHGNAGSGPVVMDGTVALGGAGRKFVVGCLTLNGQVLQPMDYRSAGIIGELRPVACGVCDADVHCFAAAARAMSGSCGCRCAEGGYGRDCLPVYLPRVDGCNRTSGMPPLSHTATLTETRSPTPTWTPSLSTAHYSPLRYGPTETLQVTEMVALSPTRTPTASVSSTLWWSDVACPTLAVTTTTAGGSLTQNDIRGGGSAVPTRLMVALPPPFRWASDPQLGKHLSFVPVSTVQSSGFGGPWGAMLSNATWVRNATNLSTVLELAVPVRRGYYIAADETIVIRCDAVAVSGGCKGVLLGSFAIRSGTLPAAARALSAITGVVAGATVVAVVVTGGLGSILEMQALGVFARMSCASAQERAGTAALPCFLSVFAALDPLWMVVGNALLAAVFGCVHCGVTAAFQRWRGVDAASAWAAMRFPSLTYVVAHAMHLGIFFGSVLALATPGARVQHRVIGVVGVLYGVAFPVGVCYFIARHVGASFTRYWQFSRKPLHERLLYPVGYWHPAAQQRMDGGMLTNMRGSHVYWCVFQLSVLCVVCLIAAVPSPVGGCHGQYFCMAAVLLACAGAVAFTNMMRSAFLTVLHTASFVLLAALCVVSAANHLAPSDGSARAYVAIVLLLTTVLFAVTVYSVVVWYAEGRHWQELREPLRGGLEALLRDDEESDEDAQKPYDRTSLSYASGTTVASSYRPPAPP
;
A
#
# COMPACT_ATOMS: atom_id res chain seq x y z
N MET A 1 -9.45 -19.99 -30.81
CA MET A 1 -8.43 -21.05 -30.91
C MET A 1 -8.88 -22.06 -31.96
N ALA A 2 -7.97 -22.54 -32.81
CA ALA A 2 -8.27 -23.59 -33.77
C ALA A 2 -7.11 -24.59 -33.86
N LEU A 3 -7.42 -25.89 -33.78
CA LEU A 3 -6.53 -27.00 -34.06
C LEU A 3 -7.09 -27.80 -35.24
N SER A 4 -6.21 -28.20 -36.14
CA SER A 4 -6.54 -29.09 -37.25
C SER A 4 -5.39 -30.07 -37.49
N SER A 5 -5.61 -31.11 -38.29
CA SER A 5 -4.55 -31.99 -38.81
C SER A 5 -3.66 -32.62 -37.73
N ARG A 6 -4.28 -33.21 -36.70
CA ARG A 6 -3.61 -33.75 -35.49
C ARG A 6 -2.84 -32.70 -34.67
N GLY A 7 -3.37 -31.48 -34.58
CA GLY A 7 -2.90 -30.49 -33.61
C GLY A 7 -3.25 -30.88 -32.17
N ALA A 8 -2.39 -30.53 -31.21
CA ALA A 8 -2.63 -30.77 -29.79
C ALA A 8 -2.35 -29.52 -28.97
N LEU A 9 -3.24 -29.23 -28.02
CA LEU A 9 -2.94 -28.41 -26.85
C LEU A 9 -3.16 -29.26 -25.61
N TYR A 10 -2.09 -29.44 -24.83
CA TYR A 10 -2.15 -29.98 -23.47
C TYR A 10 -1.80 -28.86 -22.51
N VAL A 11 -2.68 -28.66 -21.53
CA VAL A 11 -2.48 -27.81 -20.37
C VAL A 11 -2.36 -28.77 -19.18
N ASP A 12 -1.12 -29.07 -18.81
CA ASP A 12 -0.77 -30.12 -17.85
C ASP A 12 -0.12 -29.49 -16.61
N GLY A 13 -0.53 -29.92 -15.41
CA GLY A 13 -0.01 -29.39 -14.15
C GLY A 13 -0.27 -27.90 -13.90
N LEU A 14 -1.25 -27.28 -14.57
CA LEU A 14 -1.50 -25.83 -14.46
C LEU A 14 -2.12 -25.50 -13.10
N LEU A 15 -1.42 -24.71 -12.29
CA LEU A 15 -1.93 -24.14 -11.04
C LEU A 15 -2.26 -22.66 -11.20
N VAL A 16 -3.54 -22.29 -11.02
CA VAL A 16 -4.01 -20.88 -11.07
C VAL A 16 -4.77 -20.54 -9.80
N GLN A 17 -4.43 -19.43 -9.17
CA GLN A 17 -5.22 -18.82 -8.09
C GLN A 17 -5.59 -17.39 -8.48
N THR A 18 -6.84 -16.99 -8.25
CA THR A 18 -7.26 -15.57 -8.35
C THR A 18 -8.09 -15.19 -7.12
N ALA A 19 -8.41 -13.90 -6.97
CA ALA A 19 -9.35 -13.43 -5.96
C ALA A 19 -10.67 -13.04 -6.67
N LEU A 20 -11.44 -14.04 -7.11
CA LEU A 20 -12.69 -13.89 -7.88
C LEU A 20 -12.51 -13.40 -9.34
N GLY A 21 -11.44 -13.86 -10.01
CA GLY A 21 -11.18 -13.59 -11.44
C GLY A 21 -11.50 -14.78 -12.35
N LEU A 22 -11.55 -14.58 -13.68
CA LEU A 22 -11.52 -15.70 -14.63
C LEU A 22 -10.10 -16.27 -14.65
N CYS A 23 -9.93 -17.57 -14.36
CA CYS A 23 -8.60 -18.19 -14.31
C CYS A 23 -8.06 -18.55 -15.70
N VAL A 24 -8.90 -19.14 -16.56
CA VAL A 24 -8.63 -19.27 -18.00
C VAL A 24 -9.83 -18.70 -18.77
N SER A 25 -9.64 -17.61 -19.52
CA SER A 25 -10.65 -17.08 -20.45
C SER A 25 -10.23 -17.29 -21.90
N VAL A 26 -11.09 -17.93 -22.68
CA VAL A 26 -11.01 -18.02 -24.14
C VAL A 26 -12.06 -17.07 -24.70
N GLU A 27 -11.61 -15.86 -25.05
CA GLU A 27 -12.48 -14.80 -25.59
C GLU A 27 -13.11 -15.14 -26.96
N GLY A 28 -12.47 -16.05 -27.71
CA GLY A 28 -13.00 -16.62 -28.95
C GLY A 28 -13.64 -18.00 -28.75
N GLY A 29 -13.85 -18.71 -29.86
CA GLY A 29 -14.27 -20.12 -29.84
C GLY A 29 -13.11 -21.11 -29.75
N ILE A 30 -13.45 -22.40 -29.61
CA ILE A 30 -12.51 -23.53 -29.71
C ILE A 30 -12.94 -24.39 -30.91
N ALA A 31 -12.11 -24.47 -31.95
CA ALA A 31 -12.28 -25.43 -33.04
C ALA A 31 -11.22 -26.53 -32.93
N ALA A 32 -11.62 -27.80 -33.04
CA ALA A 32 -10.71 -28.95 -33.09
C ALA A 32 -11.17 -29.93 -34.17
N SER A 33 -10.38 -30.07 -35.24
CA SER A 33 -10.72 -30.91 -36.40
C SER A 33 -9.62 -31.90 -36.79
N GLY A 34 -9.98 -32.96 -37.52
CA GLY A 34 -9.02 -33.86 -38.15
C GLY A 34 -8.09 -34.61 -37.18
N GLY A 35 -8.65 -35.20 -36.12
CA GLY A 35 -7.90 -35.95 -35.13
C GLY A 35 -7.10 -35.08 -34.16
N SER A 36 -7.59 -33.89 -33.81
CA SER A 36 -6.92 -32.96 -32.88
C SER A 36 -7.34 -33.18 -31.41
N VAL A 37 -6.58 -32.63 -30.46
CA VAL A 37 -6.86 -32.73 -29.01
C VAL A 37 -6.71 -31.37 -28.31
N VAL A 38 -7.69 -31.02 -27.47
CA VAL A 38 -7.53 -30.00 -26.41
C VAL A 38 -7.73 -30.69 -25.06
N ALA A 39 -6.72 -30.69 -24.20
CA ALA A 39 -6.77 -31.36 -22.91
C ALA A 39 -6.29 -30.45 -21.76
N PHE A 40 -7.03 -30.43 -20.67
CA PHE A 40 -6.55 -30.01 -19.35
C PHE A 40 -6.30 -31.26 -18.50
N VAL A 41 -5.14 -31.34 -17.85
CA VAL A 41 -4.67 -32.53 -17.14
C VAL A 41 -4.01 -32.09 -15.82
N ASP A 42 -4.30 -32.80 -14.72
CA ASP A 42 -3.69 -32.62 -13.39
C ASP A 42 -3.58 -31.13 -12.94
N SER A 43 -4.57 -30.31 -13.32
CA SER A 43 -4.54 -28.85 -13.19
C SER A 43 -5.43 -28.38 -12.04
N GLY A 44 -4.93 -27.48 -11.20
CA GLY A 44 -5.62 -26.96 -10.01
C GLY A 44 -5.98 -25.48 -10.13
N PHE A 45 -7.24 -25.15 -9.83
CA PHE A 45 -7.82 -23.82 -10.01
C PHE A 45 -8.47 -23.37 -8.70
N LEU A 46 -7.95 -22.31 -8.07
CA LEU A 46 -8.36 -21.89 -6.72
C LEU A 46 -8.95 -20.46 -6.71
N LEU A 47 -10.10 -20.30 -6.05
CA LEU A 47 -10.79 -19.01 -5.83
C LEU A 47 -11.15 -18.26 -7.14
N CYS A 48 -11.27 -19.02 -8.23
CA CYS A 48 -11.66 -18.57 -9.55
C CYS A 48 -13.15 -18.21 -9.62
N LYS A 49 -13.53 -17.14 -10.31
CA LYS A 49 -14.93 -16.93 -10.70
C LYS A 49 -15.41 -18.04 -11.63
N HIS A 50 -14.62 -18.33 -12.67
CA HIS A 50 -14.70 -19.57 -13.45
C HIS A 50 -13.28 -20.11 -13.63
N ALA A 51 -13.09 -21.42 -13.52
CA ALA A 51 -11.78 -22.04 -13.76
C ALA A 51 -11.43 -22.00 -15.25
N VAL A 52 -12.36 -22.43 -16.11
CA VAL A 52 -12.27 -22.31 -17.58
C VAL A 52 -13.56 -21.68 -18.13
N SER A 53 -13.41 -20.56 -18.84
CA SER A 53 -14.51 -19.82 -19.49
C SER A 53 -14.25 -19.71 -20.98
N VAL A 54 -15.23 -20.06 -21.81
CA VAL A 54 -15.16 -19.94 -23.27
C VAL A 54 -16.34 -19.11 -23.78
N ARG A 55 -16.04 -18.02 -24.48
CA ARG A 55 -17.05 -17.04 -24.95
C ARG A 55 -17.59 -17.32 -26.35
N GLY A 56 -16.77 -17.85 -27.25
CA GLY A 56 -17.21 -18.26 -28.59
C GLY A 56 -17.65 -19.72 -28.66
N ALA A 57 -18.15 -20.14 -29.83
CA ALA A 57 -18.62 -21.50 -30.06
C ALA A 57 -17.50 -22.55 -29.93
N VAL A 58 -17.86 -23.74 -29.46
CA VAL A 58 -16.99 -24.92 -29.43
C VAL A 58 -17.42 -25.87 -30.55
N SER A 59 -16.50 -26.23 -31.44
CA SER A 59 -16.76 -27.12 -32.57
C SER A 59 -15.68 -28.19 -32.67
N VAL A 60 -16.11 -29.45 -32.62
CA VAL A 60 -15.23 -30.62 -32.56
C VAL A 60 -15.66 -31.61 -33.65
N SER A 61 -14.75 -31.92 -34.58
CA SER A 61 -14.95 -32.85 -35.70
C SER A 61 -13.82 -33.90 -35.73
N GLY A 62 -14.17 -35.18 -35.59
CA GLY A 62 -13.21 -36.30 -35.50
C GLY A 62 -12.11 -36.09 -34.47
N SER A 63 -12.39 -35.40 -33.37
CA SER A 63 -11.39 -34.85 -32.44
C SER A 63 -11.85 -34.97 -30.97
N ALA A 64 -10.97 -34.67 -30.01
CA ALA A 64 -11.28 -34.81 -28.58
C ALA A 64 -11.05 -33.50 -27.79
N VAL A 65 -11.94 -33.25 -26.82
CA VAL A 65 -11.76 -32.25 -25.76
C VAL A 65 -11.82 -32.97 -24.41
N ALA A 66 -10.81 -32.80 -23.56
CA ALA A 66 -10.65 -33.55 -22.32
C ALA A 66 -10.38 -32.67 -21.09
N LEU A 67 -10.95 -33.05 -19.96
CA LEU A 67 -10.70 -32.54 -18.62
C LEU A 67 -10.37 -33.73 -17.73
N LEU A 68 -9.10 -33.91 -17.38
CA LEU A 68 -8.58 -35.08 -16.68
C LEU A 68 -7.99 -34.66 -15.32
N ARG A 69 -8.42 -35.30 -14.23
CA ARG A 69 -7.86 -35.15 -12.87
C ARG A 69 -7.66 -33.70 -12.38
N SER A 70 -8.49 -32.77 -12.86
CA SER A 70 -8.35 -31.35 -12.51
C SER A 70 -9.14 -31.00 -11.25
N GLU A 71 -8.59 -30.12 -10.41
CA GLU A 71 -9.21 -29.65 -9.17
C GLU A 71 -9.75 -28.23 -9.33
N PHE A 72 -11.04 -28.04 -9.05
CA PHE A 72 -11.74 -26.77 -9.12
C PHE A 72 -12.18 -26.37 -7.71
N LEU A 73 -11.38 -25.54 -7.06
CA LEU A 73 -11.45 -25.23 -5.64
C LEU A 73 -11.98 -23.81 -5.39
N SER A 74 -13.01 -23.71 -4.55
CA SER A 74 -13.69 -22.50 -4.09
C SER A 74 -14.13 -21.56 -5.23
N THR A 75 -14.77 -22.09 -6.27
CA THR A 75 -15.22 -21.25 -7.40
C THR A 75 -16.44 -20.39 -7.06
N GLU A 76 -16.48 -19.15 -7.57
CA GLU A 76 -17.60 -18.21 -7.33
C GLU A 76 -18.84 -18.58 -8.16
N ASP A 77 -18.65 -18.86 -9.44
CA ASP A 77 -19.64 -19.43 -10.36
C ASP A 77 -19.18 -20.85 -10.78
N TYR A 78 -19.47 -21.29 -12.00
CA TYR A 78 -19.20 -22.64 -12.51
C TYR A 78 -17.69 -22.89 -12.71
N ALA A 79 -17.20 -24.12 -12.52
CA ALA A 79 -15.82 -24.43 -12.87
C ALA A 79 -15.56 -24.29 -14.38
N VAL A 80 -16.42 -24.88 -15.22
CA VAL A 80 -16.32 -24.78 -16.69
C VAL A 80 -17.57 -24.13 -17.27
N ALA A 81 -17.43 -23.02 -18.00
CA ALA A 81 -18.55 -22.30 -18.61
C ALA A 81 -18.35 -22.08 -20.12
N PHE A 82 -19.30 -22.57 -20.91
CA PHE A 82 -19.42 -22.30 -22.34
C PHE A 82 -20.57 -21.31 -22.59
N TYR A 83 -20.26 -20.06 -22.93
CA TYR A 83 -21.27 -19.02 -23.17
C TYR A 83 -21.89 -19.04 -24.58
N SER A 84 -21.58 -20.06 -25.38
CA SER A 84 -22.04 -20.23 -26.76
C SER A 84 -22.41 -21.69 -27.03
N THR A 85 -22.69 -22.04 -28.28
CA THR A 85 -23.03 -23.41 -28.67
C THR A 85 -21.81 -24.34 -28.60
N VAL A 86 -22.06 -25.61 -28.29
CA VAL A 86 -21.07 -26.69 -28.32
C VAL A 86 -21.55 -27.72 -29.34
N SER A 87 -20.72 -28.06 -30.32
CA SER A 87 -21.07 -28.99 -31.41
C SER A 87 -20.02 -30.09 -31.57
N LEU A 88 -20.47 -31.34 -31.43
CA LEU A 88 -19.64 -32.55 -31.53
C LEU A 88 -20.11 -33.40 -32.72
N VAL A 89 -19.27 -33.54 -33.74
CA VAL A 89 -19.57 -34.29 -34.98
C VAL A 89 -18.45 -35.28 -35.33
N ASP A 90 -18.72 -36.20 -36.25
CA ASP A 90 -17.75 -37.14 -36.83
C ASP A 90 -17.01 -38.04 -35.82
N ARG A 91 -17.71 -38.58 -34.81
CA ARG A 91 -17.14 -39.39 -33.71
C ARG A 91 -16.17 -38.62 -32.81
N SER A 92 -16.49 -37.35 -32.57
CA SER A 92 -15.79 -36.53 -31.58
C SER A 92 -16.14 -36.93 -30.15
N MET A 93 -15.30 -36.50 -29.20
CA MET A 93 -15.53 -36.76 -27.77
C MET A 93 -15.34 -35.52 -26.90
N LEU A 94 -16.27 -35.31 -25.96
CA LEU A 94 -16.04 -34.51 -24.75
C LEU A 94 -15.87 -35.47 -23.58
N LEU A 95 -14.72 -35.45 -22.90
CA LEU A 95 -14.40 -36.35 -21.78
C LEU A 95 -14.05 -35.57 -20.51
N ALA A 96 -14.86 -35.69 -19.47
CA ALA A 96 -14.52 -35.24 -18.11
C ALA A 96 -14.27 -36.46 -17.22
N LYS A 97 -13.02 -36.66 -16.77
CA LYS A 97 -12.60 -37.85 -16.02
C LYS A 97 -11.82 -37.49 -14.75
N GLY A 98 -12.38 -37.83 -13.59
CA GLY A 98 -11.68 -37.73 -12.30
C GLY A 98 -11.52 -36.31 -11.74
N ASN A 99 -12.30 -35.34 -12.20
CA ASN A 99 -12.18 -33.94 -11.75
C ASN A 99 -12.93 -33.69 -10.43
N VAL A 100 -12.47 -32.73 -9.63
CA VAL A 100 -13.07 -32.36 -8.32
C VAL A 100 -13.60 -30.93 -8.38
N HIS A 101 -14.79 -30.68 -7.83
CA HIS A 101 -15.43 -29.36 -7.72
C HIS A 101 -16.06 -29.20 -6.33
N ASP A 102 -15.49 -28.33 -5.49
CA ASP A 102 -16.04 -28.01 -4.16
C ASP A 102 -16.86 -26.71 -4.13
N GLY A 103 -17.08 -26.08 -5.29
CA GLY A 103 -17.91 -24.87 -5.43
C GLY A 103 -19.35 -25.12 -4.96
N VAL A 104 -19.76 -24.42 -3.90
CA VAL A 104 -21.10 -24.53 -3.28
C VAL A 104 -22.15 -23.60 -3.90
N SER A 105 -21.76 -22.74 -4.84
CA SER A 105 -22.61 -21.73 -5.47
C SER A 105 -23.27 -22.18 -6.77
N ARG A 106 -22.55 -22.97 -7.58
CA ARG A 106 -22.89 -23.33 -8.96
C ARG A 106 -22.37 -24.70 -9.37
N GLU A 107 -23.05 -25.29 -10.34
CA GLU A 107 -22.73 -26.60 -10.93
C GLU A 107 -21.31 -26.65 -11.54
N MET A 108 -20.73 -27.85 -11.70
CA MET A 108 -19.36 -28.02 -12.20
C MET A 108 -19.20 -27.54 -13.65
N LEU A 109 -20.15 -27.83 -14.54
CA LEU A 109 -20.08 -27.46 -15.95
C LEU A 109 -21.41 -26.87 -16.45
N HIS A 110 -21.31 -25.70 -17.09
CA HIS A 110 -22.42 -24.94 -17.66
C HIS A 110 -22.22 -24.72 -19.16
N ALA A 111 -23.32 -24.81 -19.91
CA ALA A 111 -23.40 -24.30 -21.27
C ALA A 111 -24.67 -23.44 -21.43
N ALA A 112 -24.48 -22.19 -21.86
CA ALA A 112 -25.58 -21.25 -22.11
C ALA A 112 -26.21 -21.45 -23.50
N GLY A 113 -25.42 -21.93 -24.48
CA GLY A 113 -25.91 -22.38 -25.78
C GLY A 113 -26.26 -23.87 -25.77
N ALA A 114 -26.99 -24.30 -26.79
CA ALA A 114 -27.28 -25.72 -26.99
C ALA A 114 -25.99 -26.54 -27.20
N VAL A 115 -25.95 -27.71 -26.56
CA VAL A 115 -24.92 -28.73 -26.74
C VAL A 115 -25.46 -29.77 -27.70
N THR A 116 -25.01 -29.73 -28.96
CA THR A 116 -25.37 -30.70 -30.00
C THR A 116 -24.30 -31.78 -30.11
N ALA A 117 -24.73 -33.04 -30.20
CA ALA A 117 -23.85 -34.14 -30.59
C ALA A 117 -24.52 -34.99 -31.66
N ALA A 118 -23.78 -35.31 -32.72
CA ALA A 118 -24.20 -36.19 -33.81
C ALA A 118 -23.10 -37.23 -34.07
N GLY A 119 -23.46 -38.52 -34.02
CA GLY A 119 -22.50 -39.62 -34.18
C GLY A 119 -21.30 -39.57 -33.21
N SER A 120 -21.45 -38.92 -32.05
CA SER A 120 -20.35 -38.46 -31.17
C SER A 120 -20.68 -38.68 -29.69
N THR A 121 -19.67 -38.70 -28.82
CA THR A 121 -19.80 -39.13 -27.43
C THR A 121 -19.52 -37.99 -26.44
N LEU A 122 -20.40 -37.79 -25.47
CA LEU A 122 -20.09 -37.08 -24.23
C LEU A 122 -19.85 -38.12 -23.14
N SER A 123 -18.78 -37.98 -22.36
CA SER A 123 -18.57 -38.85 -21.21
C SER A 123 -18.07 -38.16 -19.95
N PHE A 124 -18.66 -38.56 -18.82
CA PHE A 124 -18.37 -38.05 -17.49
C PHE A 124 -18.13 -39.22 -16.54
N VAL A 125 -16.90 -39.32 -16.02
CA VAL A 125 -16.43 -40.48 -15.26
C VAL A 125 -15.71 -40.07 -13.99
N ARG A 126 -16.12 -40.58 -12.83
CA ARG A 126 -15.46 -40.35 -11.52
C ARG A 126 -15.25 -38.87 -11.15
N ASN A 127 -16.05 -37.96 -11.70
CA ASN A 127 -16.02 -36.55 -11.28
C ASN A 127 -16.74 -36.38 -9.94
N ARG A 128 -16.31 -35.42 -9.12
CA ARG A 128 -16.85 -35.17 -7.77
C ARG A 128 -17.33 -33.73 -7.65
N ALA A 129 -18.59 -33.51 -7.26
CA ALA A 129 -19.17 -32.20 -7.03
C ALA A 129 -19.89 -32.14 -5.67
N LEU A 130 -19.69 -31.07 -4.88
CA LEU A 130 -20.40 -30.90 -3.61
C LEU A 130 -21.88 -30.55 -3.76
N LEU A 131 -22.33 -30.12 -4.95
CA LEU A 131 -23.75 -29.89 -5.24
C LEU A 131 -24.43 -31.18 -5.75
N PRO A 132 -25.71 -31.43 -5.39
CA PRO A 132 -26.49 -32.54 -5.93
C PRO A 132 -26.70 -32.48 -7.46
N ARG A 133 -26.46 -31.30 -8.06
CA ARG A 133 -26.51 -31.07 -9.51
C ARG A 133 -25.12 -30.72 -10.01
N MET A 134 -24.65 -31.49 -11.00
CA MET A 134 -23.29 -31.40 -11.54
C MET A 134 -23.23 -30.63 -12.87
N LEU A 135 -24.31 -30.66 -13.65
CA LEU A 135 -24.38 -30.03 -14.97
C LEU A 135 -25.55 -29.03 -15.09
N SER A 136 -25.32 -27.95 -15.86
CA SER A 136 -26.29 -26.89 -16.14
C SER A 136 -26.27 -26.52 -17.63
N LEU A 137 -26.84 -27.36 -18.48
CA LEU A 137 -26.78 -27.25 -19.95
C LEU A 137 -28.05 -27.77 -20.63
N SER A 138 -28.27 -27.35 -21.89
CA SER A 138 -29.33 -27.90 -22.75
C SER A 138 -28.73 -28.86 -23.79
N LEU A 139 -28.94 -30.15 -23.60
CA LEU A 139 -28.41 -31.21 -24.45
C LEU A 139 -29.37 -31.53 -25.61
N SER A 140 -28.82 -31.79 -26.80
CA SER A 140 -29.57 -32.34 -27.93
C SER A 140 -28.73 -33.41 -28.64
N LEU A 141 -29.11 -34.68 -28.42
CA LEU A 141 -28.48 -35.86 -29.00
C LEU A 141 -29.18 -36.19 -30.32
N ALA A 142 -28.45 -36.14 -31.43
CA ALA A 142 -28.92 -36.65 -32.71
C ALA A 142 -28.62 -38.16 -32.85
N ALA A 143 -29.16 -38.80 -33.87
CA ALA A 143 -29.01 -40.24 -34.09
C ALA A 143 -27.53 -40.69 -34.05
N GLY A 144 -27.24 -41.72 -33.24
CA GLY A 144 -25.90 -42.26 -33.04
C GLY A 144 -24.98 -41.43 -32.12
N ALA A 145 -25.49 -40.40 -31.45
CA ALA A 145 -24.78 -39.74 -30.35
C ALA A 145 -25.08 -40.43 -29.01
N HIS A 146 -24.10 -40.40 -28.10
CA HIS A 146 -24.18 -41.08 -26.80
C HIS A 146 -23.74 -40.17 -25.66
N LEU A 147 -24.46 -40.22 -24.53
CA LEU A 147 -24.05 -39.63 -23.26
C LEU A 147 -23.75 -40.76 -22.26
N ARG A 148 -22.47 -41.04 -22.02
CA ARG A 148 -22.00 -42.14 -21.18
C ARG A 148 -21.49 -41.67 -19.82
N VAL A 149 -21.92 -42.32 -18.74
CA VAL A 149 -21.64 -41.85 -17.37
C VAL A 149 -21.28 -42.99 -16.42
N ALA A 150 -20.29 -42.77 -15.54
CA ALA A 150 -19.90 -43.75 -14.53
C ALA A 150 -19.29 -43.12 -13.26
N CYS A 151 -19.73 -43.56 -12.08
CA CYS A 151 -19.09 -43.28 -10.77
C CYS A 151 -18.92 -41.81 -10.37
N ASN A 152 -19.73 -40.89 -10.91
CA ASN A 152 -19.63 -39.49 -10.50
C ASN A 152 -20.28 -39.32 -9.11
N ASP A 153 -19.69 -38.52 -8.24
CA ASP A 153 -20.21 -38.16 -6.92
C ASP A 153 -20.84 -36.77 -7.02
N ALA A 154 -22.13 -36.64 -6.71
CA ALA A 154 -22.84 -35.36 -6.66
C ALA A 154 -23.59 -35.23 -5.33
N GLY A 155 -23.31 -34.16 -4.58
CA GLY A 155 -23.90 -33.94 -3.26
C GLY A 155 -23.39 -34.89 -2.17
N GLY A 156 -22.21 -35.50 -2.35
CA GLY A 156 -21.67 -36.53 -1.46
C GLY A 156 -22.25 -37.93 -1.69
N ARG A 157 -22.91 -38.16 -2.84
CA ARG A 157 -23.53 -39.43 -3.22
C ARG A 157 -23.05 -39.87 -4.60
N VAL A 158 -22.49 -41.07 -4.68
CA VAL A 158 -22.09 -41.70 -5.95
C VAL A 158 -23.33 -42.07 -6.76
N LEU A 159 -23.42 -41.56 -7.98
CA LEU A 159 -24.54 -41.73 -8.91
C LEU A 159 -24.37 -43.03 -9.72
N SER A 160 -25.44 -43.82 -9.77
CA SER A 160 -25.44 -45.21 -10.24
C SER A 160 -26.49 -45.52 -11.32
N THR A 161 -27.66 -44.86 -11.32
CA THR A 161 -28.73 -45.09 -12.29
C THR A 161 -28.98 -43.89 -13.21
N ALA A 162 -29.62 -44.11 -14.36
CA ALA A 162 -29.89 -43.05 -15.35
C ALA A 162 -30.78 -41.93 -14.79
N GLU A 163 -31.72 -42.25 -13.89
CA GLU A 163 -32.57 -41.28 -13.19
C GLU A 163 -31.77 -40.40 -12.23
N GLU A 164 -30.77 -40.97 -11.55
CA GLU A 164 -29.87 -40.22 -10.66
C GLU A 164 -28.99 -39.23 -11.44
N TYR A 165 -28.52 -39.64 -12.63
CA TYR A 165 -27.81 -38.74 -13.54
C TYR A 165 -28.73 -37.67 -14.14
N ALA A 166 -29.96 -38.01 -14.54
CA ALA A 166 -30.94 -37.03 -14.98
C ALA A 166 -31.20 -35.95 -13.91
N ALA A 167 -31.41 -36.37 -12.65
CA ALA A 167 -31.56 -35.46 -11.52
C ALA A 167 -30.30 -34.60 -11.27
N ALA A 168 -29.10 -35.16 -11.49
CA ALA A 168 -27.84 -34.41 -11.43
C ALA A 168 -27.60 -33.44 -12.61
N GLY A 169 -28.55 -33.31 -13.54
CA GLY A 169 -28.55 -32.32 -14.62
C GLY A 169 -28.07 -32.82 -15.98
N PHE A 170 -27.94 -34.14 -16.17
CA PHE A 170 -27.40 -34.73 -17.40
C PHE A 170 -28.37 -34.76 -18.60
N GLY A 171 -29.66 -34.50 -18.38
CA GLY A 171 -30.70 -34.55 -19.42
C GLY A 171 -31.73 -35.65 -19.14
N ASP A 172 -32.43 -36.11 -20.18
CA ASP A 172 -33.48 -37.12 -20.04
C ASP A 172 -32.88 -38.52 -19.80
N ALA A 173 -33.34 -39.21 -18.75
CA ALA A 173 -32.81 -40.51 -18.33
C ALA A 173 -32.78 -41.57 -19.46
N GLY A 174 -33.77 -41.56 -20.36
CA GLY A 174 -33.83 -42.46 -21.53
C GLY A 174 -32.77 -42.19 -22.61
N SER A 175 -31.88 -41.22 -22.41
CA SER A 175 -30.76 -40.89 -23.30
C SER A 175 -29.37 -41.05 -22.64
N ILE A 176 -29.34 -41.57 -21.41
CA ILE A 176 -28.13 -41.67 -20.58
C ILE A 176 -27.66 -43.14 -20.49
N ASP A 177 -26.54 -43.45 -21.13
CA ASP A 177 -25.84 -44.74 -21.03
C ASP A 177 -25.07 -44.81 -19.69
N ALA A 178 -25.75 -45.20 -18.61
CA ALA A 178 -25.16 -45.33 -17.28
C ALA A 178 -24.40 -46.67 -17.09
N VAL A 179 -23.13 -46.60 -16.68
CA VAL A 179 -22.26 -47.76 -16.46
C VAL A 179 -21.83 -47.87 -14.99
N GLY A 180 -22.10 -49.02 -14.38
CA GLY A 180 -21.80 -49.30 -12.97
C GLY A 180 -20.30 -49.40 -12.67
N CYS A 181 -19.89 -49.02 -11.46
CA CYS A 181 -18.48 -48.85 -11.09
C CYS A 181 -17.59 -50.10 -11.11
N GLY A 182 -18.19 -51.29 -11.12
CA GLY A 182 -17.48 -52.55 -11.35
C GLY A 182 -17.15 -52.84 -12.82
N VAL A 183 -17.58 -51.99 -13.76
CA VAL A 183 -17.46 -52.22 -15.20
C VAL A 183 -16.56 -51.17 -15.85
N CYS A 184 -15.46 -51.62 -16.43
CA CYS A 184 -14.53 -50.81 -17.20
C CYS A 184 -14.94 -50.81 -18.68
N ASP A 185 -16.00 -50.05 -19.01
CA ASP A 185 -16.45 -49.92 -20.40
C ASP A 185 -15.48 -49.07 -21.24
N ARG A 186 -15.21 -49.55 -22.46
CA ARG A 186 -14.22 -48.99 -23.37
C ARG A 186 -14.64 -47.64 -23.96
N ASP A 187 -15.93 -47.43 -24.24
CA ASP A 187 -16.37 -46.18 -24.89
C ASP A 187 -16.86 -45.12 -23.87
N THR A 188 -16.99 -45.52 -22.60
CA THR A 188 -17.21 -44.62 -21.45
C THR A 188 -15.88 -44.09 -20.91
N TYR A 189 -14.93 -44.96 -20.56
CA TYR A 189 -13.70 -44.54 -19.85
C TYR A 189 -12.57 -44.04 -20.77
N CYS A 190 -12.70 -44.23 -22.08
CA CYS A 190 -11.63 -44.02 -23.08
C CYS A 190 -12.17 -43.41 -24.38
N TYR A 191 -11.28 -42.81 -25.18
CA TYR A 191 -11.58 -42.41 -26.55
C TYR A 191 -11.72 -43.64 -27.46
N ALA A 192 -12.96 -44.07 -27.66
CA ALA A 192 -13.31 -45.33 -28.31
C ALA A 192 -12.67 -45.58 -29.71
N PRO A 193 -12.49 -44.58 -30.60
CA PRO A 193 -11.79 -44.80 -31.87
C PRO A 193 -10.30 -45.15 -31.70
N GLY A 194 -9.63 -44.55 -30.71
CA GLY A 194 -8.22 -44.78 -30.39
C GLY A 194 -7.96 -45.94 -29.44
N THR A 195 -8.99 -46.58 -28.88
CA THR A 195 -8.85 -47.63 -27.84
C THR A 195 -8.99 -49.04 -28.44
N ALA A 196 -8.02 -49.91 -28.16
CA ALA A 196 -8.00 -51.31 -28.58
C ALA A 196 -8.90 -52.18 -27.68
N SER A 197 -8.69 -52.07 -26.37
CA SER A 197 -9.47 -52.71 -25.32
C SER A 197 -9.41 -51.88 -24.04
N ALA A 198 -10.30 -52.15 -23.09
CA ALA A 198 -10.25 -51.58 -21.75
C ALA A 198 -10.39 -52.73 -20.72
N SER A 199 -9.74 -52.60 -19.57
CA SER A 199 -9.82 -53.60 -18.50
C SER A 199 -9.62 -52.97 -17.12
N MET A 200 -10.27 -53.52 -16.09
CA MET A 200 -10.05 -53.06 -14.72
C MET A 200 -8.74 -53.61 -14.17
N ARG A 201 -7.91 -52.74 -13.60
CA ARG A 201 -6.70 -53.09 -12.84
C ARG A 201 -6.70 -52.28 -11.54
N ASN A 202 -6.59 -52.96 -10.41
CA ASN A 202 -6.52 -52.35 -9.06
C ASN A 202 -7.65 -51.33 -8.78
N GLY A 203 -8.89 -51.61 -9.20
CA GLY A 203 -10.03 -50.69 -9.03
C GLY A 203 -10.03 -49.46 -9.96
N VAL A 204 -9.09 -49.36 -10.90
CA VAL A 204 -9.02 -48.32 -11.94
C VAL A 204 -9.29 -48.94 -13.30
N CYS A 205 -10.01 -48.24 -14.17
CA CYS A 205 -10.22 -48.67 -15.54
C CYS A 205 -9.05 -48.21 -16.41
N VAL A 206 -8.36 -49.15 -17.06
CA VAL A 206 -7.15 -48.91 -17.87
C VAL A 206 -7.47 -49.12 -19.34
N CYS A 207 -7.25 -48.07 -20.13
CA CYS A 207 -7.41 -48.06 -21.57
C CYS A 207 -6.13 -48.57 -22.25
N VAL A 208 -6.24 -49.55 -23.14
CA VAL A 208 -5.14 -50.03 -24.00
C VAL A 208 -5.35 -49.45 -25.39
N CYS A 209 -4.37 -48.69 -25.91
CA CYS A 209 -4.56 -47.92 -27.13
C CYS A 209 -4.25 -48.71 -28.41
N ARG A 210 -4.89 -48.32 -29.52
CA ARG A 210 -4.49 -48.73 -30.88
C ARG A 210 -3.33 -47.86 -31.37
N SER A 211 -2.72 -48.26 -32.48
CA SER A 211 -1.78 -47.43 -33.24
C SER A 211 -2.36 -46.03 -33.52
N GLY A 212 -1.83 -45.00 -32.87
CA GLY A 212 -2.30 -43.61 -33.00
C GLY A 212 -3.30 -43.13 -31.93
N GLY A 213 -3.60 -43.94 -30.90
CA GLY A 213 -4.22 -43.46 -29.66
C GLY A 213 -3.17 -43.29 -28.55
N TYR A 214 -3.27 -42.25 -27.74
CA TYR A 214 -2.24 -41.87 -26.77
C TYR A 214 -2.78 -41.50 -25.38
N GLY A 215 -1.93 -41.64 -24.36
CA GLY A 215 -2.25 -41.31 -22.97
C GLY A 215 -3.27 -42.26 -22.33
N GLU A 216 -3.61 -42.02 -21.07
CA GLU A 216 -4.49 -42.90 -20.27
C GLU A 216 -5.97 -42.94 -20.70
N ALA A 217 -6.34 -42.11 -21.68
CA ALA A 217 -7.64 -42.10 -22.34
C ALA A 217 -7.56 -42.44 -23.85
N CYS A 218 -6.39 -42.79 -24.39
CA CYS A 218 -6.18 -43.17 -25.79
C CYS A 218 -6.66 -42.14 -26.84
N VAL A 219 -6.51 -40.84 -26.55
CA VAL A 219 -6.95 -39.72 -27.40
C VAL A 219 -6.11 -39.60 -28.70
N PRO A 220 -6.62 -38.93 -29.76
CA PRO A 220 -6.01 -38.90 -31.11
C PRO A 220 -4.54 -38.44 -31.23
N VAL A 221 -4.08 -37.62 -30.28
CA VAL A 221 -2.71 -37.08 -30.24
C VAL A 221 -2.27 -37.09 -28.79
N GLY A 222 -1.07 -37.59 -28.51
CA GLY A 222 -0.52 -37.58 -27.16
C GLY A 222 -0.17 -36.18 -26.69
N ALA A 223 -0.01 -36.03 -25.37
CA ALA A 223 0.82 -34.96 -24.84
C ALA A 223 2.20 -35.05 -25.53
N PRO A 224 2.86 -33.91 -25.84
CA PRO A 224 4.24 -33.94 -26.27
C PRO A 224 5.06 -34.55 -25.12
N VAL A 225 5.47 -35.81 -25.29
CA VAL A 225 6.37 -36.47 -24.36
C VAL A 225 7.68 -35.70 -24.42
N LEU A 226 7.89 -34.82 -23.43
CA LEU A 226 9.23 -34.33 -23.10
C LEU A 226 10.12 -35.57 -23.04
N PRO A 227 11.17 -35.67 -23.88
CA PRO A 227 11.83 -36.93 -24.10
C PRO A 227 12.32 -37.49 -22.77
N PRO A 228 12.01 -38.78 -22.44
CA PRO A 228 12.60 -39.40 -21.25
C PRO A 228 14.11 -39.26 -21.39
N ALA A 229 14.78 -38.83 -20.31
CA ALA A 229 16.16 -38.32 -20.35
C ALA A 229 17.18 -39.39 -20.82
N ALA A 230 17.27 -39.55 -22.13
CA ALA A 230 18.02 -40.58 -22.82
C ALA A 230 18.97 -39.90 -23.81
N GLY A 231 20.26 -39.98 -23.52
CA GLY A 231 21.27 -39.16 -24.18
C GLY A 231 21.54 -37.86 -23.42
N THR A 232 22.20 -38.01 -22.25
CA THR A 232 23.20 -37.05 -21.73
C THR A 232 23.01 -35.59 -22.14
N ALA A 233 21.97 -34.93 -21.61
CA ALA A 233 21.93 -33.49 -21.63
C ALA A 233 23.18 -32.94 -20.91
N SER A 234 23.77 -31.87 -21.44
CA SER A 234 24.86 -31.17 -20.76
C SER A 234 24.43 -30.81 -19.35
N SER A 235 25.24 -31.16 -18.34
CA SER A 235 25.01 -30.74 -16.95
C SER A 235 25.06 -29.22 -16.78
N VAL A 236 25.63 -28.52 -17.77
CA VAL A 236 25.70 -27.06 -17.88
C VAL A 236 24.58 -26.56 -18.80
N PHE A 237 23.65 -25.77 -18.26
CA PHE A 237 22.76 -24.89 -19.01
C PHE A 237 23.41 -23.51 -19.17
N PHE A 238 23.56 -23.05 -20.41
CA PHE A 238 24.26 -21.79 -20.71
C PHE A 238 23.43 -20.91 -21.65
N ARG A 239 23.30 -19.62 -21.32
CA ARG A 239 22.75 -18.59 -22.19
C ARG A 239 23.59 -17.34 -22.16
N GLU A 240 24.03 -16.90 -23.34
CA GLU A 240 24.83 -15.69 -23.51
C GLU A 240 24.32 -14.82 -24.67
N GLY A 241 24.23 -13.50 -24.44
CA GLY A 241 23.96 -12.52 -25.50
C GLY A 241 22.53 -12.52 -26.05
N VAL A 242 21.54 -12.93 -25.24
CA VAL A 242 20.15 -13.12 -25.69
C VAL A 242 19.19 -12.14 -25.03
N THR A 243 18.36 -11.46 -25.83
CA THR A 243 17.14 -10.80 -25.35
C THR A 243 16.03 -11.83 -25.18
N VAL A 244 15.67 -12.11 -23.94
CA VAL A 244 14.62 -13.05 -23.56
C VAL A 244 13.27 -12.33 -23.61
N ARG A 245 12.38 -12.78 -24.49
CA ARG A 245 11.00 -12.25 -24.68
C ARG A 245 9.90 -13.26 -24.36
N SER A 246 10.27 -14.43 -23.86
CA SER A 246 9.37 -15.51 -23.45
C SER A 246 10.04 -16.36 -22.38
N VAL A 247 9.26 -17.06 -21.57
CA VAL A 247 9.78 -17.98 -20.55
C VAL A 247 10.69 -19.03 -21.18
N PHE A 248 11.85 -19.27 -20.58
CA PHE A 248 12.71 -20.42 -20.85
C PHE A 248 12.75 -21.33 -19.63
N VAL A 249 12.92 -22.63 -19.86
CA VAL A 249 12.97 -23.65 -18.80
C VAL A 249 14.41 -24.18 -18.72
N VAL A 250 14.96 -24.22 -17.50
CA VAL A 250 16.23 -24.91 -17.23
C VAL A 250 15.94 -26.42 -17.21
N PRO A 251 16.71 -27.26 -17.94
CA PRO A 251 16.54 -28.70 -17.92
C PRO A 251 16.64 -29.29 -16.51
N ALA A 252 15.79 -30.27 -16.21
CA ALA A 252 15.87 -30.99 -14.95
C ALA A 252 17.21 -31.74 -14.84
N GLY A 253 17.87 -31.66 -13.68
CA GLY A 253 19.18 -32.25 -13.44
C GLY A 253 20.40 -31.43 -13.92
N ALA A 254 20.23 -30.16 -14.31
CA ALA A 254 21.38 -29.27 -14.54
C ALA A 254 22.16 -29.02 -13.24
N SER A 255 23.48 -29.19 -13.27
CA SER A 255 24.40 -28.89 -12.14
C SER A 255 25.08 -27.53 -12.26
N GLU A 256 25.01 -26.89 -13.42
CA GLU A 256 25.47 -25.52 -13.64
C GLU A 256 24.47 -24.77 -14.53
N VAL A 257 24.17 -23.52 -14.16
CA VAL A 257 23.18 -22.66 -14.84
C VAL A 257 23.81 -21.28 -14.99
N THR A 258 24.19 -20.89 -16.21
CA THR A 258 24.86 -19.60 -16.48
C THR A 258 24.03 -18.73 -17.40
N LEU A 259 23.76 -17.51 -16.94
CA LEU A 259 23.19 -16.39 -17.70
C LEU A 259 24.27 -15.31 -17.82
N ARG A 260 24.66 -14.97 -19.05
CA ARG A 260 25.62 -13.89 -19.37
C ARG A 260 25.06 -12.93 -20.41
N HIS A 261 25.27 -11.61 -20.26
CA HIS A 261 24.83 -10.65 -21.27
C HIS A 261 23.34 -10.83 -21.65
N VAL A 262 22.47 -11.09 -20.66
CA VAL A 262 21.06 -11.49 -20.86
C VAL A 262 20.13 -10.31 -20.60
N PHE A 263 19.26 -10.00 -21.57
CA PHE A 263 18.30 -8.90 -21.46
C PHE A 263 16.90 -9.46 -21.26
N LEU A 264 16.32 -9.27 -20.07
CA LEU A 264 14.94 -9.61 -19.72
C LEU A 264 14.08 -8.34 -19.80
N ASP A 265 13.10 -8.33 -20.70
CA ASP A 265 12.26 -7.16 -20.98
C ASP A 265 10.77 -7.51 -20.78
N GLY A 266 10.17 -6.99 -19.70
CA GLY A 266 8.77 -7.24 -19.33
C GLY A 266 8.42 -8.70 -18.98
N VAL A 267 9.41 -9.58 -18.84
CA VAL A 267 9.23 -11.02 -18.58
C VAL A 267 9.91 -11.48 -17.29
N SER A 268 9.33 -12.48 -16.64
CA SER A 268 9.94 -13.12 -15.47
C SER A 268 10.76 -14.36 -15.87
N ALA A 269 11.96 -14.50 -15.32
CA ALA A 269 12.76 -15.72 -15.38
C ALA A 269 12.69 -16.46 -14.04
N VAL A 270 12.58 -17.79 -14.07
CA VAL A 270 12.40 -18.63 -12.87
C VAL A 270 13.45 -19.73 -12.82
N LEU A 271 14.25 -19.72 -11.76
CA LEU A 271 15.29 -20.70 -11.47
C LEU A 271 14.87 -21.50 -10.21
N TYR A 272 14.17 -22.62 -10.43
CA TYR A 272 13.67 -23.48 -9.35
C TYR A 272 14.69 -24.56 -8.98
N VAL A 273 15.36 -24.38 -7.84
CA VAL A 273 16.46 -25.23 -7.35
C VAL A 273 16.08 -26.71 -7.22
N PRO A 274 14.90 -27.11 -6.69
CA PRO A 274 14.56 -28.52 -6.52
C PRO A 274 14.34 -29.33 -7.82
N TRP A 275 14.43 -28.72 -9.00
CA TRP A 275 14.47 -29.44 -10.29
C TRP A 275 15.90 -29.58 -10.85
N MET A 276 16.90 -28.95 -10.24
CA MET A 276 18.31 -28.99 -10.66
C MET A 276 18.99 -30.27 -10.15
N ALA A 277 20.30 -30.42 -10.35
CA ALA A 277 21.04 -31.61 -9.96
C ALA A 277 20.97 -31.87 -8.44
N ARG A 278 20.72 -33.12 -8.04
CA ARG A 278 20.62 -33.52 -6.63
C ARG A 278 21.93 -33.34 -5.86
N ASP A 279 23.07 -33.50 -6.53
CA ASP A 279 24.41 -33.40 -5.91
C ASP A 279 24.85 -31.95 -5.62
N GLY A 280 24.02 -30.97 -5.97
CA GLY A 280 24.28 -29.53 -5.83
C GLY A 280 24.26 -28.81 -7.19
N VAL A 281 24.11 -27.49 -7.16
CA VAL A 281 24.01 -26.68 -8.39
C VAL A 281 24.69 -25.32 -8.26
N ARG A 282 25.49 -24.97 -9.26
CA ARG A 282 26.01 -23.62 -9.46
C ARG A 282 25.07 -22.80 -10.34
N ILE A 283 24.75 -21.58 -9.93
CA ILE A 283 23.93 -20.65 -10.69
C ILE A 283 24.72 -19.34 -10.82
N VAL A 284 25.04 -18.91 -12.04
CA VAL A 284 25.73 -17.65 -12.33
C VAL A 284 24.82 -16.75 -13.15
N ALA A 285 24.60 -15.52 -12.69
CA ALA A 285 23.92 -14.47 -13.43
C ALA A 285 24.85 -13.25 -13.49
N GLN A 286 25.40 -12.97 -14.66
CA GLN A 286 26.43 -11.97 -14.92
C GLN A 286 25.99 -11.09 -16.11
N ASP A 287 26.20 -9.78 -16.05
CA ASP A 287 25.80 -8.84 -17.11
C ASP A 287 24.31 -9.00 -17.52
N VAL A 288 23.40 -9.02 -16.53
CA VAL A 288 21.96 -9.26 -16.76
C VAL A 288 21.15 -7.98 -16.60
N SER A 289 20.41 -7.59 -17.64
CA SER A 289 19.52 -6.42 -17.59
C SER A 289 18.07 -6.82 -17.33
N LEU A 290 17.43 -6.23 -16.32
CA LEU A 290 16.02 -6.42 -15.94
C LEU A 290 15.20 -5.15 -16.23
N LEU A 291 14.47 -5.12 -17.33
CA LEU A 291 13.76 -3.95 -17.83
C LEU A 291 12.23 -4.09 -17.77
N ASN A 292 11.53 -2.96 -17.64
CA ASN A 292 10.08 -2.83 -17.87
C ASN A 292 9.17 -3.80 -17.08
N GLY A 293 9.53 -4.12 -15.83
CA GLY A 293 8.79 -5.07 -15.00
C GLY A 293 9.36 -6.49 -14.98
N ALA A 294 10.51 -6.73 -15.63
CA ALA A 294 11.18 -8.02 -15.59
C ALA A 294 11.69 -8.39 -14.18
N VAL A 295 11.58 -9.67 -13.83
CA VAL A 295 11.93 -10.18 -12.50
C VAL A 295 12.73 -11.48 -12.64
N LEU A 296 13.86 -11.59 -11.92
CA LEU A 296 14.61 -12.82 -11.78
C LEU A 296 14.26 -13.50 -10.45
N TYR A 297 13.62 -14.66 -10.52
CA TYR A 297 13.28 -15.48 -9.34
C TYR A 297 14.28 -16.63 -9.19
N VAL A 298 14.88 -16.75 -8.01
CA VAL A 298 15.57 -17.98 -7.57
C VAL A 298 14.78 -18.59 -6.41
N MET A 299 14.30 -19.81 -6.62
CA MET A 299 13.27 -20.43 -5.77
C MET A 299 13.75 -21.76 -5.21
N GLY A 300 13.80 -21.86 -3.88
CA GLY A 300 14.17 -23.06 -3.13
C GLY A 300 13.02 -24.05 -2.91
N GLY A 301 13.29 -25.07 -2.09
CA GLY A 301 12.32 -26.05 -1.62
C GLY A 301 11.17 -25.42 -0.83
N GLY A 302 9.99 -26.03 -0.90
CA GLY A 302 8.79 -25.58 -0.18
C GLY A 302 8.12 -24.31 -0.72
N ALA A 303 8.75 -23.57 -1.65
CA ALA A 303 8.16 -22.37 -2.27
C ALA A 303 6.88 -22.65 -3.10
N LEU A 304 6.69 -23.91 -3.53
CA LEU A 304 5.52 -24.38 -4.26
C LEU A 304 4.85 -25.52 -3.46
N ARG A 305 3.55 -25.39 -3.17
CA ARG A 305 2.76 -26.47 -2.54
C ARG A 305 2.74 -27.70 -3.46
N GLY A 306 2.99 -28.87 -2.87
CA GLY A 306 3.01 -30.16 -3.59
C GLY A 306 4.42 -30.69 -3.89
N ALA A 307 5.44 -29.83 -3.92
CA ALA A 307 6.83 -30.27 -4.04
C ALA A 307 7.35 -30.76 -2.67
N ALA A 308 7.46 -32.09 -2.51
CA ALA A 308 8.15 -32.69 -1.37
C ALA A 308 9.66 -32.42 -1.46
N GLY A 309 10.10 -31.30 -0.86
CA GLY A 309 11.51 -30.95 -0.77
C GLY A 309 12.26 -31.96 0.11
N SER A 310 13.04 -32.83 -0.51
CA SER A 310 13.94 -33.74 0.20
C SER A 310 15.17 -32.99 0.71
N ASP A 311 15.48 -33.15 2.00
CA ASP A 311 16.74 -32.69 2.61
C ASP A 311 18.00 -33.36 2.00
N GLU A 312 17.81 -34.35 1.11
CA GLU A 312 18.84 -35.01 0.29
C GLU A 312 19.35 -34.16 -0.90
N SER A 313 19.18 -32.84 -0.88
CA SER A 313 19.67 -31.95 -1.95
C SER A 313 21.00 -31.29 -1.56
N GLY A 314 21.96 -31.32 -2.48
CA GLY A 314 23.28 -30.71 -2.32
C GLY A 314 23.25 -29.18 -2.33
N PRO A 315 24.36 -28.53 -1.90
CA PRO A 315 24.42 -27.08 -1.75
C PRO A 315 24.28 -26.33 -3.07
N VAL A 316 23.72 -25.11 -2.99
CA VAL A 316 23.62 -24.17 -4.11
C VAL A 316 24.77 -23.14 -4.02
N GLU A 317 25.47 -22.92 -5.13
CA GLU A 317 26.39 -21.79 -5.30
C GLU A 317 25.76 -20.78 -6.27
N LEU A 318 25.00 -19.82 -5.75
CA LEU A 318 24.40 -18.73 -6.53
C LEU A 318 25.34 -17.53 -6.52
N SER A 319 25.76 -17.06 -7.70
CA SER A 319 26.51 -15.83 -7.89
C SER A 319 25.79 -14.92 -8.88
N VAL A 320 25.30 -13.79 -8.38
CA VAL A 320 24.68 -12.71 -9.16
C VAL A 320 25.64 -11.51 -9.13
N CYS A 321 26.04 -11.00 -10.30
CA CYS A 321 26.94 -9.86 -10.42
C CYS A 321 26.57 -9.01 -11.64
N ASP A 322 26.99 -7.74 -11.66
CA ASP A 322 26.84 -6.86 -12.83
C ASP A 322 25.38 -6.81 -13.35
N VAL A 323 24.39 -6.89 -12.44
CA VAL A 323 22.96 -6.89 -12.79
C VAL A 323 22.41 -5.49 -12.76
N GLU A 324 21.89 -5.02 -13.89
CA GLU A 324 21.22 -3.73 -14.02
C GLU A 324 19.70 -3.91 -14.03
N ALA A 325 18.96 -3.26 -13.15
CA ALA A 325 17.49 -3.27 -13.19
C ALA A 325 16.91 -1.87 -13.33
N LEU A 326 15.95 -1.69 -14.25
CA LEU A 326 15.18 -0.46 -14.41
C LEU A 326 13.68 -0.77 -14.38
N ASN A 327 13.10 -0.61 -13.19
CA ASN A 327 11.78 -1.13 -12.81
C ASN A 327 11.71 -2.67 -12.92
N GLY A 328 12.81 -3.34 -12.59
CA GLY A 328 12.88 -4.79 -12.42
C GLY A 328 13.21 -5.18 -10.98
N ALA A 329 13.23 -6.47 -10.66
CA ALA A 329 13.53 -6.97 -9.32
C ALA A 329 14.26 -8.33 -9.30
N LEU A 330 15.04 -8.57 -8.25
CA LEU A 330 15.61 -9.86 -7.89
C LEU A 330 14.83 -10.45 -6.71
N VAL A 331 14.40 -11.71 -6.83
CA VAL A 331 13.59 -12.39 -5.81
C VAL A 331 14.26 -13.70 -5.40
N LEU A 332 14.54 -13.83 -4.10
CA LEU A 332 14.99 -15.07 -3.46
C LEU A 332 13.85 -15.57 -2.56
N THR A 333 13.42 -16.82 -2.73
CA THR A 333 12.27 -17.36 -1.99
C THR A 333 12.38 -18.85 -1.65
N GLY A 334 11.82 -19.25 -0.51
CA GLY A 334 11.79 -20.64 -0.03
C GLY A 334 13.04 -21.13 0.73
N THR A 335 13.10 -22.45 0.94
CA THR A 335 14.20 -23.11 1.67
C THR A 335 15.35 -23.46 0.75
N PHE A 336 16.55 -22.96 1.02
CA PHE A 336 17.74 -23.36 0.27
C PHE A 336 18.43 -24.55 0.95
N PRO A 337 19.01 -25.49 0.19
CA PRO A 337 19.77 -26.63 0.73
C PRO A 337 20.86 -26.21 1.73
N ALA A 338 21.20 -27.09 2.66
CA ALA A 338 22.12 -26.75 3.73
C ALA A 338 23.57 -26.62 3.23
N GLY A 339 24.26 -25.54 3.63
CA GLY A 339 25.61 -25.23 3.13
C GLY A 339 25.63 -24.44 1.81
N SER A 340 24.50 -23.90 1.38
CA SER A 340 24.42 -23.05 0.17
C SER A 340 25.08 -21.69 0.39
N ALA A 341 25.76 -21.20 -0.64
CA ALA A 341 26.32 -19.84 -0.70
C ALA A 341 25.60 -19.05 -1.79
N LEU A 342 24.95 -17.96 -1.39
CA LEU A 342 24.22 -17.05 -2.27
C LEU A 342 24.92 -15.69 -2.23
N THR A 343 25.33 -15.16 -3.38
CA THR A 343 26.06 -13.89 -3.47
C THR A 343 25.42 -12.98 -4.51
N VAL A 344 25.25 -11.70 -4.16
CA VAL A 344 24.77 -10.64 -5.06
C VAL A 344 25.76 -9.48 -4.95
N THR A 345 26.53 -9.21 -6.00
CA THR A 345 27.58 -8.18 -5.96
C THR A 345 27.45 -7.17 -7.10
N ASP A 346 28.08 -6.01 -6.96
CA ASP A 346 28.42 -5.09 -8.07
C ASP A 346 27.24 -4.71 -9.00
N SER A 347 26.02 -4.74 -8.47
CA SER A 347 24.76 -4.63 -9.24
C SER A 347 24.04 -3.31 -8.97
N LEU A 348 23.33 -2.78 -9.97
CA LEU A 348 22.60 -1.51 -9.92
C LEU A 348 21.12 -1.72 -10.22
N LEU A 349 20.28 -1.70 -9.19
CA LEU A 349 18.83 -1.87 -9.33
C LEU A 349 18.12 -0.55 -8.99
N VAL A 350 17.29 -0.07 -9.93
CA VAL A 350 16.60 1.22 -9.85
C VAL A 350 15.10 1.09 -10.15
N ALA A 351 14.25 1.67 -9.31
CA ALA A 351 12.79 1.68 -9.52
C ALA A 351 12.21 3.11 -9.54
N ALA A 352 11.47 3.42 -10.60
CA ALA A 352 10.67 4.63 -10.77
C ALA A 352 9.16 4.32 -10.96
N ARG A 353 8.78 3.04 -10.85
CA ARG A 353 7.42 2.48 -10.96
C ARG A 353 7.35 1.20 -10.12
N SER A 354 6.15 0.71 -9.84
CA SER A 354 5.96 -0.59 -9.18
C SER A 354 6.21 -1.77 -10.13
N THR A 355 6.86 -2.81 -9.61
CA THR A 355 7.17 -4.07 -10.30
C THR A 355 6.16 -5.15 -9.90
N PRO A 356 5.48 -5.85 -10.84
CA PRO A 356 4.49 -6.87 -10.50
C PRO A 356 5.14 -8.21 -10.12
N LEU A 357 5.02 -8.62 -8.85
CA LEU A 357 5.62 -9.85 -8.32
C LEU A 357 4.71 -11.08 -8.49
N VAL A 358 4.54 -11.51 -9.74
CA VAL A 358 3.59 -12.56 -10.17
C VAL A 358 3.64 -13.86 -9.35
N TYR A 359 4.82 -14.31 -8.89
CA TYR A 359 4.99 -15.60 -8.22
C TYR A 359 5.02 -15.53 -6.67
N LEU A 360 4.53 -14.45 -6.04
CA LEU A 360 4.46 -14.32 -4.57
C LEU A 360 3.02 -14.06 -4.07
N PRO A 361 2.17 -15.11 -3.96
CA PRO A 361 0.73 -14.97 -3.70
C PRO A 361 0.34 -14.33 -2.36
N SER A 362 1.23 -14.40 -1.35
CA SER A 362 1.01 -13.83 -0.02
C SER A 362 1.46 -12.37 0.11
N SER A 363 2.13 -11.81 -0.91
CA SER A 363 2.81 -10.53 -0.77
C SER A 363 1.87 -9.33 -0.91
N GLN A 364 1.82 -8.48 0.12
CA GLN A 364 1.08 -7.21 0.08
C GLN A 364 1.86 -6.12 -0.70
N SER A 365 3.03 -6.45 -1.23
CA SER A 365 3.95 -5.53 -1.91
C SER A 365 3.61 -5.35 -3.40
N SER A 366 2.64 -4.46 -3.67
CA SER A 366 2.39 -3.90 -5.00
C SER A 366 2.60 -2.37 -5.11
N PRO A 367 2.35 -1.52 -4.09
CA PRO A 367 2.59 -0.07 -4.23
C PRO A 367 4.05 0.36 -3.97
N TYR A 368 4.87 -0.47 -3.31
CA TYR A 368 6.14 -0.05 -2.71
C TYR A 368 7.41 -0.29 -3.55
N ALA A 369 7.26 -0.70 -4.82
CA ALA A 369 8.34 -0.79 -5.81
C ALA A 369 9.68 -1.42 -5.32
N PRO A 370 9.67 -2.70 -4.86
CA PRO A 370 10.86 -3.36 -4.33
C PRO A 370 11.86 -3.80 -5.41
N LEU A 371 13.13 -3.87 -5.01
CA LEU A 371 14.26 -4.20 -5.89
C LEU A 371 14.89 -5.55 -5.54
N LEU A 372 15.07 -5.83 -4.24
CA LEU A 372 15.48 -7.13 -3.72
C LEU A 372 14.39 -7.65 -2.76
N VAL A 373 13.84 -8.83 -3.04
CA VAL A 373 12.80 -9.46 -2.24
C VAL A 373 13.30 -10.77 -1.65
N LEU A 374 13.19 -10.91 -0.34
CA LEU A 374 13.55 -12.09 0.44
C LEU A 374 12.26 -12.68 1.04
N SER A 375 11.62 -13.62 0.36
CA SER A 375 10.27 -14.10 0.71
C SER A 375 10.28 -15.50 1.31
N GLY A 376 9.84 -15.65 2.56
CA GLY A 376 9.74 -16.96 3.23
C GLY A 376 11.05 -17.77 3.23
N LEU A 377 12.20 -17.06 3.31
CA LEU A 377 13.51 -17.69 3.19
C LEU A 377 13.89 -18.48 4.44
N ARG A 378 14.45 -19.66 4.22
CA ARG A 378 15.04 -20.52 5.25
C ARG A 378 16.47 -20.89 4.85
N LEU A 379 17.44 -20.48 5.66
CA LEU A 379 18.88 -20.68 5.43
C LEU A 379 19.51 -21.46 6.59
N VAL A 380 19.75 -22.76 6.38
CA VAL A 380 20.33 -23.68 7.37
C VAL A 380 21.80 -23.93 7.04
N ARG A 381 22.74 -23.43 7.86
CA ARG A 381 24.18 -23.42 7.58
C ARG A 381 24.56 -22.80 6.22
N SER A 382 23.69 -21.93 5.72
CA SER A 382 23.78 -21.29 4.39
C SER A 382 23.94 -19.77 4.54
N VAL A 383 24.58 -19.12 3.56
CA VAL A 383 24.86 -17.68 3.61
C VAL A 383 24.28 -16.92 2.41
N LEU A 384 23.81 -15.70 2.65
CA LEU A 384 23.46 -14.71 1.64
C LEU A 384 24.33 -13.46 1.83
N VAL A 385 25.16 -13.10 0.85
CA VAL A 385 26.02 -11.91 0.88
C VAL A 385 25.63 -10.97 -0.24
N VAL A 386 25.14 -9.78 0.12
CA VAL A 386 24.91 -8.66 -0.80
C VAL A 386 26.07 -7.68 -0.60
N SER A 387 26.91 -7.46 -1.62
CA SER A 387 28.17 -6.70 -1.50
C SER A 387 28.35 -5.67 -2.61
N GLY A 388 28.43 -4.38 -2.29
CA GLY A 388 28.67 -3.33 -3.29
C GLY A 388 27.49 -3.05 -4.24
N VAL A 389 26.28 -3.50 -3.87
CA VAL A 389 25.06 -3.36 -4.68
C VAL A 389 24.37 -2.03 -4.39
N ALA A 390 23.96 -1.31 -5.44
CA ALA A 390 23.16 -0.10 -5.35
C ALA A 390 21.67 -0.39 -5.62
N LEU A 391 20.82 -0.08 -4.64
CA LEU A 391 19.37 -0.24 -4.66
C LEU A 391 18.72 1.13 -4.46
N VAL A 392 18.11 1.70 -5.50
CA VAL A 392 17.53 3.05 -5.45
C VAL A 392 16.10 3.09 -5.98
N THR A 393 15.15 3.52 -5.17
CA THR A 393 13.75 3.74 -5.57
C THR A 393 13.38 5.22 -5.40
N VAL A 394 12.83 5.81 -6.46
CA VAL A 394 12.37 7.22 -6.48
C VAL A 394 10.86 7.34 -6.25
N MET A 395 10.21 6.24 -5.87
CA MET A 395 8.78 6.18 -5.55
C MET A 395 8.51 6.63 -4.12
N THR A 396 7.44 7.40 -3.90
CA THR A 396 6.93 7.70 -2.55
C THR A 396 6.47 6.42 -1.85
N GLY A 397 7.01 6.12 -0.67
CA GLY A 397 6.80 4.83 0.01
C GLY A 397 7.67 3.68 -0.53
N GLY A 398 8.64 3.97 -1.40
CA GLY A 398 9.50 2.97 -2.02
C GLY A 398 10.42 2.26 -1.02
N ARG A 399 10.40 0.93 -1.02
CA ARG A 399 11.18 0.06 -0.11
C ARG A 399 12.21 -0.71 -0.93
N THR A 400 13.50 -0.50 -0.69
CA THR A 400 14.55 -1.05 -1.58
C THR A 400 14.75 -2.56 -1.38
N VAL A 401 14.99 -3.00 -0.14
CA VAL A 401 14.93 -4.42 0.27
C VAL A 401 13.62 -4.69 1.01
N VAL A 402 12.94 -5.79 0.67
CA VAL A 402 11.73 -6.26 1.37
C VAL A 402 11.92 -7.70 1.82
N VAL A 403 11.65 -7.98 3.10
CA VAL A 403 11.64 -9.33 3.68
C VAL A 403 10.21 -9.69 4.05
N ASP A 404 9.64 -10.68 3.38
CA ASP A 404 8.19 -10.94 3.38
C ASP A 404 7.82 -12.41 3.56
N GLY A 405 6.52 -12.70 3.71
CA GLY A 405 6.02 -14.00 4.13
C GLY A 405 5.96 -14.15 5.66
N ALA A 406 5.87 -15.37 6.16
CA ALA A 406 5.69 -15.60 7.60
C ALA A 406 6.97 -15.33 8.42
N VAL A 407 8.09 -15.90 8.00
CA VAL A 407 9.37 -15.89 8.74
C VAL A 407 10.54 -15.81 7.75
N LEU A 408 11.59 -15.06 8.12
CA LEU A 408 12.96 -15.25 7.62
C LEU A 408 13.73 -16.02 8.69
N GLU A 409 14.10 -17.27 8.39
CA GLU A 409 14.69 -18.20 9.36
C GLU A 409 16.16 -18.47 9.01
N LEU A 410 17.06 -18.12 9.93
CA LEU A 410 18.50 -18.33 9.82
C LEU A 410 18.94 -19.30 10.92
N VAL A 411 19.56 -20.43 10.57
CA VAL A 411 19.96 -21.49 11.53
C VAL A 411 21.43 -21.84 11.28
N GLY A 412 22.34 -21.36 12.13
CA GLY A 412 23.79 -21.51 11.93
C GLY A 412 24.31 -20.94 10.60
N GLY A 413 23.55 -20.05 9.97
CA GLY A 413 23.80 -19.40 8.69
C GLY A 413 23.62 -17.88 8.79
N GLY A 414 23.67 -17.15 7.69
CA GLY A 414 23.58 -15.69 7.81
C GLY A 414 23.30 -14.88 6.56
N VAL A 415 22.94 -13.61 6.78
CA VAL A 415 22.68 -12.61 5.74
C VAL A 415 23.59 -11.41 6.00
N ALA A 416 24.31 -10.94 4.98
CA ALA A 416 25.17 -9.76 5.03
C ALA A 416 24.76 -8.75 3.96
N LEU A 417 24.62 -7.48 4.37
CA LEU A 417 24.40 -6.31 3.51
C LEU A 417 25.61 -5.39 3.64
N ASP A 418 26.65 -5.68 2.88
CA ASP A 418 27.97 -5.05 3.00
C ASP A 418 28.20 -4.02 1.88
N ALA A 419 28.68 -2.82 2.21
CA ALA A 419 29.02 -1.76 1.25
C ALA A 419 27.91 -1.41 0.22
N ALA A 420 26.64 -1.72 0.53
CA ALA A 420 25.50 -1.47 -0.34
C ALA A 420 25.09 0.00 -0.31
N VAL A 421 24.40 0.48 -1.34
CA VAL A 421 23.85 1.85 -1.39
C VAL A 421 22.34 1.75 -1.42
N PHE A 422 21.66 2.32 -0.41
CA PHE A 422 20.20 2.31 -0.31
C PHE A 422 19.64 3.73 -0.49
N GLY A 423 18.75 3.92 -1.47
CA GLY A 423 18.01 5.17 -1.67
C GLY A 423 16.50 4.95 -1.76
N GLY A 424 15.69 5.63 -0.95
CA GLY A 424 14.22 5.46 -1.00
C GLY A 424 13.46 6.01 0.20
N ASP A 425 12.30 5.42 0.51
CA ASP A 425 11.58 5.67 1.76
C ASP A 425 12.11 4.76 2.88
N VAL A 426 12.35 3.48 2.57
CA VAL A 426 12.92 2.50 3.51
C VAL A 426 14.07 1.70 2.88
N ALA A 427 15.20 1.59 3.57
CA ALA A 427 16.38 0.83 3.12
C ALA A 427 16.20 -0.69 3.23
N LEU A 428 15.62 -1.18 4.34
CA LEU A 428 15.12 -2.55 4.43
C LEU A 428 13.82 -2.57 5.23
N TYR A 429 12.79 -3.24 4.73
CA TYR A 429 11.53 -3.42 5.45
C TYR A 429 11.19 -4.91 5.57
N ALA A 430 11.17 -5.42 6.81
CA ALA A 430 10.74 -6.78 7.12
C ALA A 430 9.29 -6.80 7.63
N SER A 431 8.37 -7.25 6.76
CA SER A 431 7.01 -7.69 7.13
C SER A 431 7.02 -9.09 7.74
N ALA A 432 7.98 -9.94 7.37
CA ALA A 432 8.21 -11.22 8.04
C ALA A 432 8.83 -11.04 9.45
N ARG A 433 8.57 -11.98 10.37
CA ARG A 433 9.36 -12.10 11.61
C ARG A 433 10.76 -12.61 11.25
N VAL A 434 11.80 -12.00 11.80
CA VAL A 434 13.18 -12.44 11.54
C VAL A 434 13.69 -13.25 12.74
N VAL A 435 14.16 -14.47 12.49
CA VAL A 435 14.53 -15.45 13.52
C VAL A 435 15.93 -15.99 13.23
N ALA A 436 16.85 -15.80 14.18
CA ALA A 436 18.26 -16.19 14.09
C ALA A 436 18.60 -17.18 15.22
N LEU A 437 18.97 -18.41 14.86
CA LEU A 437 19.19 -19.54 15.77
C LEU A 437 20.56 -20.19 15.55
N GLU A 438 21.03 -20.92 16.57
CA GLU A 438 22.20 -21.81 16.49
C GLU A 438 23.48 -21.13 16.00
N GLY A 439 23.73 -19.88 16.43
CA GLY A 439 24.88 -19.11 15.96
C GLY A 439 24.67 -18.51 14.56
N ALA A 440 23.47 -18.04 14.25
CA ALA A 440 23.20 -17.32 13.01
C ALA A 440 23.68 -15.85 13.06
N VAL A 441 23.82 -15.21 11.89
CA VAL A 441 24.30 -13.83 11.75
C VAL A 441 23.44 -13.01 10.79
N LEU A 442 23.02 -11.81 11.21
CA LEU A 442 22.46 -10.79 10.34
C LEU A 442 23.34 -9.53 10.40
N ARG A 443 24.01 -9.16 9.31
CA ARG A 443 24.92 -8.00 9.22
C ARG A 443 24.46 -6.95 8.23
N ALA A 444 24.63 -5.68 8.57
CA ALA A 444 24.68 -4.56 7.63
C ALA A 444 25.93 -3.72 7.92
N SER A 445 26.93 -3.76 7.02
CA SER A 445 28.28 -3.24 7.28
C SER A 445 28.77 -2.26 6.22
N GLY A 446 29.19 -1.06 6.60
CA GLY A 446 29.85 -0.11 5.68
C GLY A 446 28.97 0.41 4.54
N SER A 447 27.65 0.22 4.64
CA SER A 447 26.67 0.61 3.61
C SER A 447 26.32 2.10 3.69
N GLN A 448 25.91 2.66 2.55
CA GLN A 448 25.44 4.04 2.42
C GLN A 448 23.91 4.08 2.46
N VAL A 449 23.32 4.90 3.34
CA VAL A 449 21.86 4.93 3.59
C VAL A 449 21.30 6.33 3.37
N TYR A 450 20.50 6.51 2.31
CA TYR A 450 19.86 7.76 1.92
C TYR A 450 18.34 7.58 1.83
N ALA A 451 17.68 7.43 2.97
CA ALA A 451 16.27 7.05 3.06
C ALA A 451 15.48 7.93 4.04
N ALA A 452 14.18 7.67 4.25
CA ALA A 452 13.51 8.14 5.47
C ALA A 452 13.90 7.24 6.64
N HIS A 453 13.66 5.92 6.48
CA HIS A 453 13.95 4.89 7.47
C HIS A 453 15.12 3.98 7.01
N GLY A 454 15.95 3.52 7.94
CA GLY A 454 16.98 2.52 7.69
C GLY A 454 16.42 1.09 7.60
N LEU A 455 16.89 0.23 8.50
CA LEU A 455 16.50 -1.18 8.63
C LEU A 455 15.29 -1.28 9.58
N VAL A 456 14.11 -1.61 9.05
CA VAL A 456 12.84 -1.66 9.79
C VAL A 456 12.36 -3.10 9.92
N PHE A 457 12.24 -3.57 11.16
CA PHE A 457 11.69 -4.86 11.52
C PHE A 457 10.30 -4.67 12.15
N ASP A 458 9.26 -4.77 11.32
CA ASP A 458 7.88 -4.42 11.67
C ASP A 458 7.22 -5.53 12.49
N SER A 459 7.38 -6.79 12.08
CA SER A 459 6.84 -7.98 12.78
C SER A 459 7.74 -8.53 13.90
N GLY A 460 8.97 -8.03 14.01
CA GLY A 460 9.89 -8.32 15.12
C GLY A 460 11.11 -9.19 14.78
N VAL A 461 12.01 -9.30 15.76
CA VAL A 461 13.31 -9.97 15.68
C VAL A 461 13.52 -10.88 16.90
N GLU A 462 14.00 -12.09 16.64
CA GLU A 462 14.42 -13.05 17.66
C GLU A 462 15.83 -13.55 17.36
N ALA A 463 16.70 -13.57 18.37
CA ALA A 463 18.05 -14.11 18.25
C ALA A 463 18.39 -15.01 19.45
N ASN A 464 18.73 -16.27 19.18
CA ASN A 464 19.14 -17.26 20.18
C ASN A 464 20.59 -17.69 19.91
N ALA A 465 21.50 -17.39 20.83
CA ALA A 465 22.96 -17.55 20.70
C ALA A 465 23.53 -16.96 19.38
N SER A 466 22.94 -15.88 18.87
CA SER A 466 23.12 -15.37 17.50
C SER A 466 23.42 -13.87 17.46
N ALA A 467 23.96 -13.36 16.34
CA ALA A 467 24.45 -11.99 16.22
C ALA A 467 23.65 -11.14 15.21
N VAL A 468 23.29 -9.93 15.59
CA VAL A 468 22.73 -8.88 14.72
C VAL A 468 23.66 -7.68 14.78
N VAL A 469 24.30 -7.33 13.66
CA VAL A 469 25.40 -6.35 13.61
C VAL A 469 25.12 -5.28 12.56
N VAL A 470 24.99 -4.03 12.99
CA VAL A 470 24.82 -2.85 12.12
C VAL A 470 26.01 -1.93 12.36
N ASN A 471 27.01 -1.99 11.47
CA ASN A 471 28.31 -1.39 11.72
C ASN A 471 28.85 -0.51 10.58
N ASP A 472 29.53 0.57 10.97
CA ASP A 472 30.35 1.41 10.08
C ASP A 472 29.58 2.02 8.88
N ASN A 473 28.24 2.06 8.93
CA ASN A 473 27.37 2.59 7.87
C ASN A 473 27.30 4.12 7.90
N VAL A 474 27.10 4.77 6.75
CA VAL A 474 27.13 6.24 6.60
C VAL A 474 25.92 6.75 5.83
N GLY A 475 25.41 7.95 6.12
CA GLY A 475 24.35 8.55 5.30
C GLY A 475 23.42 9.52 6.02
N VAL A 476 22.20 9.67 5.50
CA VAL A 476 21.20 10.66 5.93
C VAL A 476 19.82 9.98 6.00
N LEU A 477 19.11 10.21 7.12
CA LEU A 477 17.75 9.75 7.32
C LEU A 477 16.80 10.95 7.49
N THR A 478 15.75 11.02 6.67
CA THR A 478 14.82 12.17 6.70
C THR A 478 13.70 12.04 7.74
N ASP A 479 13.25 10.82 8.05
CA ASP A 479 12.34 10.53 9.17
C ASP A 479 12.45 9.06 9.58
N GLY A 480 13.16 8.80 10.69
CA GLY A 480 13.31 7.44 11.24
C GLY A 480 14.58 7.28 12.07
N ALA A 481 15.08 6.05 12.15
CA ALA A 481 16.37 5.67 12.71
C ALA A 481 17.07 4.63 11.81
N LEU A 482 18.39 4.43 12.00
CA LEU A 482 19.18 3.46 11.22
C LEU A 482 18.72 2.01 11.46
N LEU A 483 18.40 1.66 12.70
CA LEU A 483 17.77 0.38 13.06
C LEU A 483 16.46 0.67 13.82
N VAL A 484 15.35 0.08 13.36
CA VAL A 484 14.01 0.26 13.91
C VAL A 484 13.39 -1.10 14.21
N LEU A 485 13.10 -1.36 15.48
CA LEU A 485 12.44 -2.58 15.97
C LEU A 485 11.05 -2.19 16.49
N ARG A 486 9.98 -2.50 15.73
CA ARG A 486 8.59 -2.16 16.10
C ARG A 486 7.81 -3.34 16.69
N GLY A 487 8.11 -4.56 16.22
CA GLY A 487 7.51 -5.80 16.72
C GLY A 487 8.04 -6.22 18.09
N SER A 488 7.99 -7.52 18.37
CA SER A 488 8.76 -8.08 19.50
C SER A 488 10.25 -8.06 19.17
N ALA A 489 11.10 -7.83 20.17
CA ALA A 489 12.55 -7.88 20.03
C ALA A 489 13.11 -8.68 21.22
N SER A 490 13.59 -9.90 20.97
CA SER A 490 14.08 -10.81 22.02
C SER A 490 15.45 -11.38 21.67
N PHE A 491 16.41 -11.24 22.58
CA PHE A 491 17.79 -11.70 22.43
C PHE A 491 18.16 -12.59 23.62
N VAL A 492 18.34 -13.89 23.37
CA VAL A 492 18.52 -14.91 24.41
C VAL A 492 19.83 -15.69 24.24
N SER A 493 20.30 -16.34 25.30
CA SER A 493 21.41 -17.33 25.28
C SER A 493 22.75 -16.79 24.77
N GLY A 494 23.15 -15.58 25.15
CA GLY A 494 24.43 -15.00 24.71
C GLY A 494 24.39 -14.28 23.36
N SER A 495 23.20 -14.02 22.82
CA SER A 495 23.02 -13.22 21.60
C SER A 495 23.59 -11.80 21.71
N TRP A 496 23.92 -11.21 20.57
CA TRP A 496 24.56 -9.90 20.48
C TRP A 496 23.87 -9.00 19.48
N LEU A 497 23.35 -7.86 19.93
CA LEU A 497 22.91 -6.76 19.08
C LEU A 497 23.96 -5.65 19.12
N SER A 498 24.65 -5.42 18.00
CA SER A 498 25.78 -4.50 17.91
C SER A 498 25.52 -3.38 16.92
N VAL A 499 25.33 -2.16 17.40
CA VAL A 499 25.21 -0.93 16.59
C VAL A 499 26.46 -0.10 16.83
N ARG A 500 27.46 -0.20 15.95
CA ARG A 500 28.80 0.38 16.18
C ARG A 500 29.41 1.13 14.99
N GLY A 501 30.10 2.25 15.25
CA GLY A 501 30.87 2.97 14.21
C GLY A 501 30.04 3.70 13.13
N ASN A 502 28.71 3.71 13.20
CA ASN A 502 27.85 4.28 12.17
C ASN A 502 27.85 5.82 12.24
N SER A 503 27.80 6.50 11.09
CA SER A 503 27.76 7.97 10.98
C SER A 503 26.55 8.42 10.15
N ILE A 504 25.41 8.58 10.82
CA ILE A 504 24.12 8.87 10.19
C ILE A 504 23.61 10.24 10.61
N SER A 505 23.21 11.07 9.65
CA SER A 505 22.39 12.25 9.94
C SER A 505 20.95 11.81 10.26
N GLY A 506 20.70 11.42 11.51
CA GLY A 506 19.40 10.94 12.03
C GLY A 506 19.53 10.27 13.40
N ARG A 507 18.46 9.60 13.85
CA ARG A 507 18.51 8.66 15.00
C ARG A 507 19.25 7.39 14.60
N LEU A 508 19.87 6.72 15.57
CA LEU A 508 20.64 5.49 15.33
C LEU A 508 19.84 4.23 15.66
N LEU A 509 19.04 4.25 16.72
CA LEU A 509 18.29 3.08 17.18
C LEU A 509 16.88 3.47 17.65
N SER A 510 15.88 2.70 17.26
CA SER A 510 14.50 2.80 17.73
C SER A 510 14.04 1.40 18.16
N VAL A 511 13.55 1.27 19.38
CA VAL A 511 13.09 -0.02 19.95
C VAL A 511 11.67 0.09 20.53
N PRO A 512 11.01 -1.03 20.87
CA PRO A 512 9.65 -0.96 21.40
C PRO A 512 9.56 -0.14 22.70
N SER A 513 8.44 0.58 22.82
CA SER A 513 8.11 1.42 23.99
C SER A 513 7.09 0.74 24.90
N TYR A 514 7.31 0.83 26.22
CA TYR A 514 6.52 0.19 27.28
C TYR A 514 5.00 0.16 27.01
N PRO A 515 4.31 -0.99 27.20
CA PRO A 515 4.79 -2.22 27.85
C PRO A 515 5.62 -3.15 26.96
N ARG A 516 5.58 -2.98 25.63
CA ARG A 516 6.44 -3.75 24.71
C ARG A 516 7.85 -3.15 24.77
N SER A 517 8.86 -3.97 25.03
CA SER A 517 10.25 -3.52 25.20
C SER A 517 11.19 -4.48 24.50
N ALA A 518 12.43 -4.05 24.25
CA ALA A 518 13.47 -4.97 23.77
C ALA A 518 13.96 -5.82 24.95
N GLU A 519 13.69 -7.11 24.91
CA GLU A 519 14.07 -8.07 25.95
C GLU A 519 15.44 -8.66 25.64
N LEU A 520 16.35 -8.60 26.63
CA LEU A 520 17.60 -9.35 26.59
C LEU A 520 17.64 -10.35 27.75
N VAL A 521 18.08 -11.57 27.50
CA VAL A 521 18.32 -12.61 28.51
C VAL A 521 19.72 -13.16 28.30
N GLN A 522 20.60 -12.95 29.27
CA GLN A 522 22.04 -13.31 29.19
C GLN A 522 22.74 -12.80 27.92
N SER A 523 22.25 -11.69 27.35
CA SER A 523 22.62 -11.20 26.02
C SER A 523 23.15 -9.77 26.09
N THR A 524 23.86 -9.34 25.04
CA THR A 524 24.57 -8.05 24.97
C THR A 524 23.96 -7.12 23.94
N LEU A 525 23.72 -5.87 24.33
CA LEU A 525 23.42 -4.74 23.43
C LEU A 525 24.62 -3.79 23.46
N THR A 526 25.24 -3.54 22.31
CA THR A 526 26.37 -2.62 22.15
C THR A 526 25.94 -1.42 21.31
N LEU A 527 26.09 -0.21 21.84
CA LEU A 527 25.86 1.06 21.15
C LEU A 527 27.12 1.93 21.26
N HIS A 528 28.08 1.73 20.36
CA HIS A 528 29.45 2.26 20.54
C HIS A 528 30.04 2.97 19.31
N GLY A 529 30.59 4.17 19.50
CA GLY A 529 31.37 4.85 18.46
C GLY A 529 30.54 5.42 17.30
N ASN A 530 29.25 5.68 17.52
CA ASN A 530 28.34 6.16 16.48
C ASN A 530 28.17 7.68 16.51
N ALA A 531 28.02 8.31 15.34
CA ALA A 531 27.59 9.68 15.17
C ALA A 531 26.14 9.74 14.66
N GLY A 532 25.34 10.59 15.31
CA GLY A 532 23.92 10.84 15.04
C GLY A 532 23.58 12.34 14.97
N SER A 533 22.38 12.67 14.52
CA SER A 533 21.86 14.04 14.55
C SER A 533 20.34 14.08 14.77
N GLY A 534 19.87 15.03 15.58
CA GLY A 534 18.48 15.17 15.97
C GLY A 534 18.32 15.43 17.46
N PRO A 535 17.10 15.23 18.02
CA PRO A 535 16.84 15.48 19.45
C PRO A 535 17.34 14.36 20.36
N VAL A 536 17.47 13.13 19.87
CA VAL A 536 17.90 11.93 20.62
C VAL A 536 18.74 11.03 19.73
N VAL A 537 19.58 10.18 20.35
CA VAL A 537 20.28 9.07 19.67
C VAL A 537 19.35 7.87 19.53
N MET A 538 18.55 7.61 20.56
CA MET A 538 17.72 6.42 20.74
C MET A 538 16.30 6.79 21.18
N ASP A 539 15.32 5.97 20.78
CA ASP A 539 14.00 5.95 21.42
C ASP A 539 13.54 4.51 21.73
N GLY A 540 12.54 4.40 22.62
CA GLY A 540 12.08 3.13 23.19
C GLY A 540 12.70 2.79 24.54
N THR A 541 12.46 1.55 25.00
CA THR A 541 12.92 1.05 26.32
C THR A 541 13.50 -0.35 26.22
N VAL A 542 14.67 -0.56 26.82
CA VAL A 542 15.33 -1.88 26.93
C VAL A 542 14.97 -2.52 28.26
N ALA A 543 14.40 -3.73 28.25
CA ALA A 543 14.06 -4.49 29.44
C ALA A 543 15.12 -5.54 29.76
N LEU A 544 15.54 -5.57 31.03
CA LEU A 544 16.71 -6.31 31.49
C LEU A 544 16.36 -7.36 32.56
N GLY A 545 15.45 -8.30 32.25
CA GLY A 545 14.94 -9.30 33.21
C GLY A 545 15.93 -10.44 33.57
N GLY A 546 16.38 -10.49 34.82
CA GLY A 546 17.23 -11.56 35.39
C GLY A 546 18.71 -11.17 35.63
N ALA A 547 19.65 -12.12 35.58
CA ALA A 547 21.09 -11.87 35.69
C ALA A 547 21.84 -11.97 34.34
N GLY A 548 23.07 -11.43 34.25
CA GLY A 548 24.02 -11.72 33.16
C GLY A 548 23.87 -10.92 31.84
N ARG A 549 23.12 -9.81 31.82
CA ARG A 549 23.03 -8.90 30.66
C ARG A 549 24.15 -7.86 30.62
N LYS A 550 24.35 -7.26 29.44
CA LYS A 550 25.21 -6.07 29.26
C LYS A 550 24.57 -5.11 28.25
N PHE A 551 24.20 -3.90 28.67
CA PHE A 551 23.95 -2.79 27.74
C PHE A 551 25.18 -1.88 27.77
N VAL A 552 26.02 -1.98 26.74
CA VAL A 552 27.32 -1.31 26.65
C VAL A 552 27.20 -0.09 25.75
N VAL A 553 27.56 1.08 26.27
CA VAL A 553 27.35 2.37 25.60
C VAL A 553 28.63 3.19 25.65
N GLY A 554 29.06 3.79 24.54
CA GLY A 554 30.27 4.62 24.53
C GLY A 554 30.48 5.39 23.25
N CYS A 555 31.29 6.46 23.31
CA CYS A 555 31.75 7.22 22.14
C CYS A 555 30.64 7.67 21.19
N LEU A 556 29.52 8.12 21.76
CA LEU A 556 28.39 8.61 20.99
C LEU A 556 28.55 10.10 20.71
N THR A 557 28.37 10.49 19.45
CA THR A 557 28.36 11.89 19.03
C THR A 557 26.95 12.25 18.56
N LEU A 558 26.36 13.31 19.10
CA LEU A 558 25.05 13.83 18.71
C LEU A 558 25.19 15.29 18.30
N ASN A 559 24.74 15.65 17.10
CA ASN A 559 24.83 17.02 16.55
C ASN A 559 26.26 17.59 16.56
N GLY A 560 27.28 16.72 16.39
CA GLY A 560 28.69 17.09 16.43
C GLY A 560 29.31 17.20 17.84
N GLN A 561 28.53 17.01 18.91
CA GLN A 561 29.02 17.00 20.29
C GLN A 561 29.17 15.57 20.81
N VAL A 562 30.30 15.25 21.44
CA VAL A 562 30.51 13.95 22.09
C VAL A 562 29.75 13.92 23.42
N LEU A 563 28.85 12.95 23.56
CA LEU A 563 28.00 12.78 24.75
C LEU A 563 28.80 12.18 25.90
N GLN A 564 28.68 12.76 27.10
CA GLN A 564 29.20 12.15 28.33
C GLN A 564 28.17 11.14 28.87
N PRO A 565 28.57 10.19 29.75
CA PRO A 565 27.64 9.21 30.32
C PRO A 565 26.42 9.81 31.05
N MET A 566 26.53 11.04 31.56
CA MET A 566 25.42 11.79 32.16
C MET A 566 24.36 12.20 31.12
N ASP A 567 24.79 12.47 29.89
CA ASP A 567 23.93 12.94 28.78
C ASP A 567 23.22 11.80 28.05
N TYR A 568 23.58 10.53 28.31
CA TYR A 568 22.97 9.39 27.63
C TYR A 568 21.45 9.33 27.89
N ARG A 569 20.99 9.69 29.09
CA ARG A 569 19.56 9.74 29.42
C ARG A 569 18.81 10.85 28.67
N SER A 570 19.41 12.03 28.49
CA SER A 570 18.83 13.12 27.68
C SER A 570 18.88 12.80 26.19
N ALA A 571 19.86 12.02 25.73
CA ALA A 571 19.93 11.45 24.38
C ALA A 571 18.99 10.25 24.14
N GLY A 572 18.05 9.97 25.07
CA GLY A 572 17.01 8.94 24.93
C GLY A 572 17.44 7.50 25.25
N ILE A 573 18.64 7.31 25.78
CA ILE A 573 19.17 5.98 26.12
C ILE A 573 18.69 5.59 27.52
N ILE A 574 17.72 4.65 27.58
CA ILE A 574 17.02 4.27 28.81
C ILE A 574 17.23 2.77 29.09
N GLY A 575 17.94 2.48 30.18
CA GLY A 575 18.22 1.12 30.70
C GLY A 575 19.33 1.16 31.75
N GLU A 576 19.68 0.00 32.33
CA GLU A 576 20.91 -0.14 33.13
C GLU A 576 22.11 -0.27 32.19
N LEU A 577 22.93 0.78 32.11
CA LEU A 577 24.00 0.91 31.12
C LEU A 577 25.40 0.83 31.75
N ARG A 578 26.33 0.19 31.04
CA ARG A 578 27.78 0.19 31.31
C ARG A 578 28.46 1.14 30.34
N PRO A 579 28.94 2.31 30.79
CA PRO A 579 29.68 3.22 29.93
C PRO A 579 31.08 2.65 29.62
N VAL A 580 31.53 2.80 28.38
CA VAL A 580 32.90 2.48 27.91
C VAL A 580 33.53 3.74 27.32
N ALA A 581 34.79 3.99 27.67
CA ALA A 581 35.52 5.19 27.27
C ALA A 581 36.25 5.02 25.92
N CYS A 582 36.47 6.12 25.22
CA CYS A 582 37.02 6.08 23.86
C CYS A 582 38.50 5.73 23.82
N GLY A 583 38.86 4.89 22.85
CA GLY A 583 40.20 4.31 22.74
C GLY A 583 40.47 3.15 23.70
N VAL A 584 39.53 2.81 24.60
CA VAL A 584 39.64 1.62 25.45
C VAL A 584 39.13 0.40 24.68
N CYS A 585 39.96 -0.62 24.55
CA CYS A 585 39.53 -1.91 24.03
C CYS A 585 38.64 -2.62 25.05
N ASP A 586 37.39 -2.90 24.67
CA ASP A 586 36.47 -3.69 25.48
C ASP A 586 35.92 -4.88 24.66
N ALA A 587 36.02 -6.10 25.21
CA ALA A 587 35.58 -7.30 24.52
C ALA A 587 34.07 -7.28 24.24
N ASP A 588 33.29 -6.66 25.12
CA ASP A 588 31.83 -6.51 24.97
C ASP A 588 31.43 -5.39 23.97
N VAL A 589 32.42 -4.68 23.42
CA VAL A 589 32.24 -3.71 22.33
C VAL A 589 32.64 -4.28 20.97
N HIS A 590 33.73 -5.06 20.92
CA HIS A 590 34.34 -5.49 19.66
C HIS A 590 34.05 -6.95 19.27
N CYS A 591 33.74 -7.83 20.23
CA CYS A 591 33.78 -9.26 20.03
C CYS A 591 32.44 -9.94 20.35
N PHE A 592 32.02 -10.88 19.50
CA PHE A 592 30.94 -11.80 19.84
C PHE A 592 31.41 -12.79 20.91
N ALA A 593 30.95 -12.57 22.15
CA ALA A 593 31.50 -13.21 23.34
C ALA A 593 31.50 -14.76 23.28
N ALA A 594 30.49 -15.39 22.68
CA ALA A 594 30.38 -16.85 22.63
C ALA A 594 31.41 -17.53 21.70
N ALA A 595 32.01 -16.81 20.77
CA ALA A 595 33.05 -17.33 19.86
C ALA A 595 34.38 -16.53 19.93
N ALA A 596 34.58 -15.74 20.97
CA ALA A 596 35.82 -15.02 21.24
C ALA A 596 36.60 -15.68 22.40
N ARG A 597 37.87 -15.99 22.17
CA ARG A 597 38.77 -16.62 23.15
C ARG A 597 39.57 -15.60 23.95
N ALA A 598 39.94 -14.47 23.33
CA ALA A 598 40.65 -13.35 23.94
C ALA A 598 40.52 -12.08 23.08
N MET A 599 41.01 -10.95 23.57
CA MET A 599 41.16 -9.70 22.80
C MET A 599 42.62 -9.24 22.86
N SER A 600 43.13 -8.65 21.77
CA SER A 600 44.47 -8.06 21.73
C SER A 600 44.49 -6.63 22.30
N GLY A 601 45.67 -6.14 22.68
CA GLY A 601 45.88 -4.72 23.03
C GLY A 601 45.68 -3.73 21.86
N SER A 602 45.35 -4.22 20.66
CA SER A 602 44.95 -3.42 19.49
C SER A 602 43.45 -3.52 19.20
N CYS A 603 42.66 -3.87 20.22
CA CYS A 603 41.20 -4.08 20.18
C CYS A 603 40.72 -5.15 19.17
N GLY A 604 41.61 -6.05 18.73
CA GLY A 604 41.28 -7.12 17.78
C GLY A 604 40.90 -8.40 18.51
N CYS A 605 39.80 -9.02 18.13
CA CYS A 605 39.35 -10.27 18.74
C CYS A 605 40.20 -11.45 18.27
N ARG A 606 40.56 -12.35 19.19
CA ARG A 606 41.11 -13.68 18.89
C ARG A 606 40.00 -14.70 19.08
N CYS A 607 39.61 -15.35 17.99
CA CYS A 607 38.44 -16.22 18.01
C CYS A 607 38.71 -17.56 18.69
N ALA A 608 37.64 -18.15 19.21
CA ALA A 608 37.56 -19.57 19.49
C ALA A 608 37.36 -20.34 18.17
N GLU A 609 37.32 -21.67 18.25
CA GLU A 609 36.94 -22.49 17.10
C GLU A 609 35.48 -22.21 16.71
N GLY A 610 35.22 -22.08 15.40
CA GLY A 610 33.92 -21.63 14.88
C GLY A 610 33.70 -20.11 14.87
N GLY A 611 34.62 -19.29 15.38
CA GLY A 611 34.54 -17.82 15.29
C GLY A 611 35.31 -17.24 14.10
N TYR A 612 34.68 -16.34 13.33
CA TYR A 612 35.20 -15.82 12.06
C TYR A 612 35.28 -14.28 12.00
N GLY A 613 36.22 -13.78 11.21
CA GLY A 613 36.40 -12.34 10.95
C GLY A 613 37.03 -11.58 12.12
N ARG A 614 36.93 -10.24 12.09
CA ARG A 614 37.51 -9.36 13.13
C ARG A 614 36.73 -9.36 14.45
N ASP A 615 35.42 -9.59 14.36
CA ASP A 615 34.46 -9.52 15.46
C ASP A 615 34.17 -10.92 16.06
N CYS A 616 34.79 -11.98 15.50
CA CYS A 616 34.58 -13.40 15.83
C CYS A 616 33.11 -13.85 15.74
N LEU A 617 32.45 -13.52 14.63
CA LEU A 617 31.07 -13.93 14.36
C LEU A 617 30.99 -15.46 14.15
N PRO A 618 29.88 -16.12 14.54
CA PRO A 618 29.75 -17.58 14.49
C PRO A 618 29.62 -18.16 13.05
N VAL A 619 29.46 -17.30 12.04
CA VAL A 619 29.33 -17.69 10.62
C VAL A 619 30.42 -17.01 9.80
N TYR A 620 31.04 -17.78 8.90
CA TYR A 620 31.93 -17.25 7.89
C TYR A 620 31.13 -16.50 6.82
N LEU A 621 31.19 -15.17 6.85
CA LEU A 621 30.63 -14.30 5.82
C LEU A 621 31.75 -13.92 4.83
N PRO A 622 31.82 -14.54 3.64
CA PRO A 622 32.88 -14.28 2.67
C PRO A 622 32.80 -12.84 2.14
N ARG A 623 33.98 -12.28 1.80
CA ARG A 623 34.05 -11.21 0.79
C ARG A 623 34.13 -11.87 -0.60
N VAL A 624 33.46 -11.26 -1.56
CA VAL A 624 33.21 -11.82 -2.89
C VAL A 624 33.60 -10.75 -3.92
N ASP A 625 34.51 -11.12 -4.81
CA ASP A 625 35.15 -10.20 -5.77
C ASP A 625 34.52 -10.40 -7.17
N GLY A 626 33.22 -10.08 -7.29
CA GLY A 626 32.42 -10.31 -8.52
C GLY A 626 32.23 -11.77 -8.92
N CYS A 627 31.66 -12.02 -10.11
CA CYS A 627 31.69 -13.35 -10.73
C CYS A 627 33.06 -13.70 -11.35
N ASN A 628 34.02 -12.77 -11.36
CA ASN A 628 35.30 -12.92 -12.07
C ASN A 628 36.33 -13.81 -11.35
N ARG A 629 35.89 -14.69 -10.43
CA ARG A 629 36.74 -15.74 -9.87
C ARG A 629 37.05 -16.82 -10.90
N THR A 630 38.32 -16.92 -11.26
CA THR A 630 38.87 -18.11 -11.90
C THR A 630 38.77 -19.32 -10.95
N SER A 631 38.64 -20.52 -11.52
CA SER A 631 38.30 -21.74 -10.79
C SER A 631 39.29 -22.06 -9.66
N GLY A 632 38.75 -22.32 -8.47
CA GLY A 632 39.53 -22.64 -7.26
C GLY A 632 38.62 -23.06 -6.11
N MET A 633 38.18 -24.32 -6.11
CA MET A 633 37.33 -24.90 -5.06
C MET A 633 38.18 -25.34 -3.85
N PRO A 634 38.03 -24.75 -2.66
CA PRO A 634 38.50 -25.37 -1.41
C PRO A 634 37.45 -26.39 -0.92
N PRO A 635 37.82 -27.65 -0.61
CA PRO A 635 36.87 -28.60 -0.05
C PRO A 635 36.51 -28.24 1.40
N LEU A 636 35.22 -28.14 1.69
CA LEU A 636 34.71 -28.12 3.06
C LEU A 636 34.73 -29.55 3.64
N SER A 637 35.87 -29.96 4.19
CA SER A 637 36.05 -31.26 4.85
C SER A 637 36.41 -31.10 6.32
N HIS A 638 35.66 -31.75 7.22
CA HIS A 638 35.85 -31.70 8.67
C HIS A 638 36.93 -32.68 9.17
N THR A 639 37.53 -32.31 10.31
CA THR A 639 38.21 -33.18 11.29
C THR A 639 39.51 -33.88 10.86
N ALA A 640 40.62 -33.41 11.45
CA ALA A 640 41.79 -34.24 11.77
C ALA A 640 42.41 -33.74 13.08
N THR A 641 42.62 -34.64 14.05
CA THR A 641 43.13 -34.33 15.39
C THR A 641 44.53 -34.94 15.61
N LEU A 642 45.22 -34.44 16.64
CA LEU A 642 46.38 -35.01 17.37
C LEU A 642 47.83 -34.71 16.93
N THR A 643 48.63 -34.51 17.99
CA THR A 643 50.10 -34.67 18.12
C THR A 643 51.05 -33.79 17.30
N GLU A 644 51.35 -32.62 17.89
CA GLU A 644 52.70 -32.29 18.39
C GLU A 644 53.93 -32.88 17.66
N THR A 645 54.74 -32.02 17.03
CA THR A 645 56.21 -32.13 17.15
C THR A 645 56.88 -30.76 17.10
N ARG A 646 57.96 -30.62 17.88
CA ARG A 646 58.75 -29.40 18.14
C ARG A 646 59.22 -28.62 16.91
N SER A 647 59.25 -27.29 17.03
CA SER A 647 60.34 -26.46 16.50
C SER A 647 60.67 -25.30 17.49
N PRO A 648 61.93 -24.83 17.60
CA PRO A 648 62.37 -24.00 18.74
C PRO A 648 62.53 -22.48 18.44
N THR A 649 62.23 -21.65 19.44
CA THR A 649 62.91 -20.36 19.71
C THR A 649 64.27 -20.62 20.40
N PRO A 650 65.29 -19.73 20.34
CA PRO A 650 65.28 -18.24 20.43
C PRO A 650 65.73 -17.53 19.13
N THR A 651 65.29 -16.29 18.82
CA THR A 651 65.68 -14.98 19.40
C THR A 651 67.14 -14.57 19.17
N TRP A 652 67.38 -13.46 18.46
CA TRP A 652 68.26 -12.32 18.86
C TRP A 652 68.14 -11.15 17.86
N THR A 653 68.48 -9.94 18.31
CA THR A 653 68.50 -8.63 17.61
C THR A 653 69.90 -7.98 17.79
N PRO A 654 70.26 -6.80 17.23
CA PRO A 654 69.73 -6.01 16.11
C PRO A 654 70.83 -5.51 15.12
N SER A 655 70.46 -4.57 14.23
CA SER A 655 71.25 -3.38 13.80
C SER A 655 72.21 -3.44 12.59
N LEU A 656 72.35 -2.25 11.95
CA LEU A 656 73.40 -1.77 11.02
C LEU A 656 73.53 -2.47 9.63
N SER A 657 73.95 -1.84 8.53
CA SER A 657 73.80 -0.46 7.99
C SER A 657 74.46 -0.32 6.60
N THR A 658 74.02 0.64 5.77
CA THR A 658 74.75 1.16 4.56
C THR A 658 74.95 0.17 3.37
N ALA A 659 75.29 0.56 2.12
CA ALA A 659 75.69 1.87 1.56
C ALA A 659 75.48 2.03 0.02
N HIS A 660 75.19 3.28 -0.40
CA HIS A 660 75.56 3.94 -1.69
C HIS A 660 74.86 3.44 -3.00
N TYR A 661 74.75 4.23 -4.10
CA TYR A 661 75.39 5.50 -4.52
C TYR A 661 74.37 6.59 -4.98
N SER A 662 74.43 7.79 -4.36
CA SER A 662 75.00 9.06 -4.88
C SER A 662 74.89 9.48 -6.38
N PRO A 663 75.03 10.79 -6.75
CA PRO A 663 74.76 12.07 -6.03
C PRO A 663 74.32 13.31 -6.91
N LEU A 664 74.33 14.53 -6.31
CA LEU A 664 74.42 15.91 -6.90
C LEU A 664 73.12 16.60 -7.40
N ARG A 665 72.93 17.94 -7.37
CA ARG A 665 73.35 19.12 -6.52
C ARG A 665 72.52 20.33 -7.06
N TYR A 666 71.94 21.27 -6.31
CA TYR A 666 72.52 22.40 -5.53
C TYR A 666 71.38 23.22 -4.86
N GLY A 667 71.67 24.07 -3.87
CA GLY A 667 70.81 25.15 -3.34
C GLY A 667 71.63 26.44 -3.15
N PRO A 668 71.30 27.39 -2.24
CA PRO A 668 70.18 27.51 -1.27
C PRO A 668 69.25 28.72 -1.65
N THR A 669 68.68 29.65 -0.85
CA THR A 669 68.75 30.09 0.57
C THR A 669 67.54 31.00 0.94
N GLU A 670 67.15 31.03 2.24
CA GLU A 670 66.60 32.15 3.07
C GLU A 670 65.46 33.11 2.56
N THR A 671 64.50 33.62 3.38
CA THR A 671 64.36 33.69 4.86
C THR A 671 62.88 33.76 5.32
N LEU A 672 62.61 33.36 6.59
CA LEU A 672 61.65 33.88 7.62
C LEU A 672 60.55 34.92 7.22
N GLN A 673 59.29 34.93 7.73
CA GLN A 673 58.55 34.23 8.81
C GLN A 673 57.03 34.05 8.43
N VAL A 674 56.25 33.27 9.22
CA VAL A 674 54.91 33.58 9.83
C VAL A 674 54.15 32.29 10.21
N THR A 675 53.21 32.39 11.15
CA THR A 675 52.58 31.32 11.96
C THR A 675 51.37 30.61 11.32
N GLU A 676 51.07 29.40 11.83
CA GLU A 676 49.76 28.69 11.80
C GLU A 676 49.11 28.36 10.43
N MET A 677 49.23 27.09 10.01
CA MET A 677 48.09 26.15 9.97
C MET A 677 48.58 24.70 9.73
N VAL A 678 48.08 23.71 10.49
CA VAL A 678 48.41 22.29 10.26
C VAL A 678 47.45 21.70 9.22
N ALA A 679 47.85 21.76 7.94
CA ALA A 679 47.16 21.06 6.87
C ALA A 679 47.59 19.58 6.81
N LEU A 680 46.63 18.66 6.89
CA LEU A 680 46.87 17.24 6.59
C LEU A 680 47.08 17.02 5.08
N SER A 681 47.85 15.98 4.74
CA SER A 681 48.25 15.69 3.35
C SER A 681 47.06 15.43 2.43
N PRO A 682 47.12 15.85 1.15
CA PRO A 682 45.98 15.75 0.25
C PRO A 682 45.68 14.30 -0.16
N THR A 683 44.39 13.93 -0.11
CA THR A 683 43.88 12.73 -0.78
C THR A 683 44.16 12.84 -2.27
N ARG A 684 45.04 11.98 -2.78
CA ARG A 684 45.45 11.98 -4.19
C ARG A 684 44.32 11.42 -5.06
N THR A 685 43.48 12.30 -5.61
CA THR A 685 42.61 11.96 -6.74
C THR A 685 43.47 11.42 -7.90
N PRO A 686 43.13 10.26 -8.49
CA PRO A 686 43.79 9.79 -9.70
C PRO A 686 43.29 10.58 -10.90
N THR A 687 44.19 11.12 -11.71
CA THR A 687 43.86 11.80 -12.98
C THR A 687 45.00 11.58 -13.96
N ALA A 688 44.66 11.50 -15.26
CA ALA A 688 45.52 11.23 -16.42
C ALA A 688 46.02 9.77 -16.59
N SER A 689 46.10 9.21 -17.81
CA SER A 689 45.48 9.64 -19.08
C SER A 689 45.54 8.57 -20.18
N VAL A 690 44.38 8.33 -20.81
CA VAL A 690 44.11 8.06 -22.24
C VAL A 690 45.22 7.46 -23.14
N SER A 691 44.88 6.37 -23.85
CA SER A 691 45.30 6.18 -25.25
C SER A 691 44.24 5.42 -26.07
N SER A 692 43.85 6.01 -27.21
CA SER A 692 43.31 5.44 -28.48
C SER A 692 42.63 4.03 -28.50
N THR A 693 41.48 3.79 -29.16
CA THR A 693 40.67 4.61 -30.11
C THR A 693 39.31 3.93 -30.45
N LEU A 694 38.42 4.65 -31.17
CA LEU A 694 37.15 4.21 -31.83
C LEU A 694 35.94 4.08 -30.88
N TRP A 695 34.77 4.74 -31.05
CA TRP A 695 34.25 5.75 -32.00
C TRP A 695 33.64 6.99 -31.25
N TRP A 696 33.25 8.06 -31.97
CA TRP A 696 32.41 9.19 -31.45
C TRP A 696 30.93 8.75 -31.30
N SER A 697 30.00 9.41 -30.59
CA SER A 697 29.91 10.70 -29.84
C SER A 697 29.11 10.47 -28.51
N ASP A 698 28.85 11.38 -27.56
CA ASP A 698 28.68 12.84 -27.49
C ASP A 698 29.13 13.42 -26.12
N VAL A 699 29.19 14.76 -25.98
CA VAL A 699 29.61 15.48 -24.75
C VAL A 699 28.46 16.31 -24.17
N ALA A 700 28.32 16.39 -22.85
CA ALA A 700 27.29 17.17 -22.15
C ALA A 700 27.52 18.69 -22.16
N CYS A 701 26.46 19.46 -22.00
CA CYS A 701 26.46 20.93 -22.04
C CYS A 701 26.53 21.57 -20.63
N PRO A 702 27.13 22.77 -20.47
CA PRO A 702 27.12 23.52 -19.22
C PRO A 702 25.74 24.14 -18.91
N THR A 703 25.48 24.43 -17.63
CA THR A 703 24.29 25.15 -17.17
C THR A 703 24.46 26.68 -17.25
N LEU A 704 23.34 27.41 -17.29
CA LEU A 704 23.30 28.87 -17.23
C LEU A 704 23.25 29.34 -15.77
N ALA A 705 24.17 30.21 -15.39
CA ALA A 705 24.11 30.89 -14.10
C ALA A 705 23.11 32.06 -14.18
N VAL A 706 22.06 32.00 -13.36
CA VAL A 706 21.02 33.03 -13.25
C VAL A 706 21.15 33.72 -11.90
N THR A 707 21.12 35.04 -11.88
CA THR A 707 21.17 35.87 -10.67
C THR A 707 20.13 36.98 -10.72
N THR A 708 19.87 37.62 -9.58
CA THR A 708 18.96 38.76 -9.46
C THR A 708 19.69 39.93 -8.80
N THR A 709 19.20 41.15 -9.01
CA THR A 709 19.67 42.34 -8.26
C THR A 709 19.26 42.34 -6.78
N THR A 710 18.47 41.35 -6.35
CA THR A 710 18.13 41.07 -4.95
C THR A 710 19.16 40.13 -4.31
N ALA A 711 19.60 40.44 -3.08
CA ALA A 711 20.50 39.57 -2.35
C ALA A 711 19.88 38.17 -2.14
N GLY A 712 20.61 37.12 -2.52
CA GLY A 712 20.17 35.72 -2.39
C GLY A 712 19.60 35.07 -3.66
N GLY A 713 19.61 35.74 -4.82
CA GLY A 713 19.38 35.08 -6.12
C GLY A 713 17.96 34.59 -6.39
N SER A 714 16.97 35.04 -5.61
CA SER A 714 15.54 34.74 -5.81
C SER A 714 14.71 36.01 -5.81
N LEU A 715 13.58 35.99 -6.52
CA LEU A 715 12.57 37.04 -6.47
C LEU A 715 11.62 36.79 -5.30
N THR A 716 11.13 37.86 -4.67
CA THR A 716 10.02 37.79 -3.73
C THR A 716 8.73 38.25 -4.40
N GLN A 717 7.60 37.82 -3.84
CA GLN A 717 6.27 38.34 -4.18
C GLN A 717 6.17 39.89 -4.07
N ASN A 718 6.99 40.54 -3.25
CA ASN A 718 6.98 41.99 -3.07
C ASN A 718 7.78 42.74 -4.16
N ASP A 719 8.84 42.14 -4.70
CA ASP A 719 9.58 42.67 -5.86
C ASP A 719 8.65 42.79 -7.07
N ILE A 720 7.86 41.74 -7.32
CA ILE A 720 6.88 41.68 -8.41
C ILE A 720 5.70 42.64 -8.18
N ARG A 721 5.31 42.88 -6.92
CA ARG A 721 4.26 43.87 -6.59
C ARG A 721 4.72 45.32 -6.76
N GLY A 722 6.03 45.58 -6.85
CA GLY A 722 6.61 46.93 -6.95
C GLY A 722 6.64 47.64 -5.59
N GLY A 723 7.22 46.99 -4.57
CA GLY A 723 7.27 47.46 -3.19
C GLY A 723 8.13 48.71 -2.94
N GLY A 724 7.68 49.87 -3.42
CA GLY A 724 8.21 51.20 -3.06
C GLY A 724 9.52 51.64 -3.74
N SER A 725 10.33 50.72 -4.27
CA SER A 725 11.53 51.07 -5.04
C SER A 725 11.19 51.75 -6.37
N ALA A 726 11.88 52.85 -6.69
CA ALA A 726 11.80 53.52 -7.99
C ALA A 726 12.61 52.80 -9.09
N VAL A 727 13.48 51.85 -8.73
CA VAL A 727 14.30 51.06 -9.66
C VAL A 727 13.72 49.64 -9.78
N PRO A 728 13.37 49.16 -10.99
CA PRO A 728 12.85 47.81 -11.17
C PRO A 728 13.96 46.76 -11.00
N THR A 729 13.64 45.71 -10.24
CA THR A 729 14.49 44.52 -10.05
C THR A 729 14.84 43.89 -11.40
N ARG A 730 16.10 43.47 -11.58
CA ARG A 730 16.56 42.81 -12.81
C ARG A 730 16.96 41.36 -12.55
N LEU A 731 16.62 40.50 -13.50
CA LEU A 731 17.23 39.19 -13.69
C LEU A 731 18.48 39.35 -14.55
N MET A 732 19.55 38.63 -14.22
CA MET A 732 20.81 38.60 -14.95
C MET A 732 21.15 37.15 -15.31
N VAL A 733 21.62 36.90 -16.52
CA VAL A 733 22.02 35.56 -17.00
C VAL A 733 23.42 35.64 -17.57
N ALA A 734 24.33 34.83 -17.01
CA ALA A 734 25.71 34.72 -17.48
C ALA A 734 25.87 33.56 -18.48
N LEU A 735 26.58 33.84 -19.57
CA LEU A 735 26.70 32.97 -20.74
C LEU A 735 28.11 32.35 -20.80
N PRO A 736 28.25 31.01 -20.70
CA PRO A 736 29.56 30.37 -20.65
C PRO A 736 30.24 30.26 -22.04
N PRO A 737 31.59 30.22 -22.10
CA PRO A 737 32.32 29.74 -23.27
C PRO A 737 32.09 28.21 -23.47
N PRO A 738 32.39 27.61 -24.65
CA PRO A 738 33.14 28.14 -25.79
C PRO A 738 32.28 28.74 -26.93
N PHE A 739 31.01 29.05 -26.67
CA PHE A 739 30.09 29.59 -27.67
C PHE A 739 30.43 31.05 -28.03
N ARG A 740 30.33 31.43 -29.32
CA ARG A 740 30.62 32.81 -29.79
C ARG A 740 29.42 33.77 -29.66
N TRP A 741 29.02 34.05 -28.43
CA TRP A 741 27.90 34.97 -28.12
C TRP A 741 28.13 36.42 -28.55
N ALA A 742 29.37 36.83 -28.83
CA ALA A 742 29.74 38.23 -29.06
C ALA A 742 29.21 38.83 -30.38
N SER A 743 28.83 38.00 -31.36
CA SER A 743 28.46 38.42 -32.72
C SER A 743 26.97 38.32 -33.06
N ASP A 744 26.12 37.78 -32.16
CA ASP A 744 24.67 37.69 -32.36
C ASP A 744 23.94 38.87 -31.69
N PRO A 745 23.23 39.74 -32.43
CA PRO A 745 22.50 40.86 -31.85
C PRO A 745 21.17 40.47 -31.15
N GLN A 746 20.67 39.23 -31.27
CA GLN A 746 19.30 38.86 -30.84
C GLN A 746 19.19 37.58 -29.99
N LEU A 747 20.18 37.26 -29.14
CA LEU A 747 20.14 36.13 -28.17
C LEU A 747 18.82 36.00 -27.39
N GLY A 748 18.12 37.11 -27.11
CA GLY A 748 16.83 37.10 -26.42
C GLY A 748 15.74 36.25 -27.10
N LYS A 749 15.88 35.95 -28.40
CA LYS A 749 15.00 35.01 -29.14
C LYS A 749 15.32 33.53 -28.90
N HIS A 750 16.52 33.23 -28.43
CA HIS A 750 16.96 31.88 -28.09
C HIS A 750 16.69 31.52 -26.63
N LEU A 751 16.14 32.45 -25.84
CA LEU A 751 15.79 32.26 -24.43
C LEU A 751 14.27 32.07 -24.27
N SER A 752 13.88 31.02 -23.56
CA SER A 752 12.47 30.75 -23.21
C SER A 752 12.32 30.38 -21.73
N PHE A 753 11.14 30.60 -21.17
CA PHE A 753 10.81 30.30 -19.78
C PHE A 753 9.93 29.05 -19.68
N VAL A 754 10.27 28.13 -18.78
CA VAL A 754 9.56 26.87 -18.56
C VAL A 754 9.31 26.69 -17.06
N PRO A 755 8.07 26.46 -16.60
CA PRO A 755 7.79 26.20 -15.18
C PRO A 755 8.21 24.77 -14.80
N VAL A 756 8.81 24.60 -13.63
CA VAL A 756 9.17 23.28 -13.07
C VAL A 756 8.08 22.77 -12.11
N SER A 757 7.45 23.69 -11.39
CA SER A 757 6.32 23.42 -10.48
C SER A 757 4.97 23.42 -11.19
N THR A 758 3.94 22.87 -10.55
CA THR A 758 2.55 22.98 -11.01
C THR A 758 2.16 24.45 -11.20
N VAL A 759 1.55 24.74 -12.35
CA VAL A 759 1.28 26.09 -12.84
C VAL A 759 0.19 26.79 -12.01
N GLN A 760 0.56 27.82 -11.23
CA GLN A 760 -0.44 28.63 -10.52
C GLN A 760 -1.11 29.61 -11.49
N SER A 761 -2.43 29.75 -11.42
CA SER A 761 -3.23 30.65 -12.29
C SER A 761 -2.97 32.14 -12.09
N SER A 762 -2.31 32.50 -10.99
CA SER A 762 -1.80 33.85 -10.69
C SER A 762 -0.29 33.99 -10.94
N GLY A 763 0.43 32.87 -11.01
CA GLY A 763 1.87 32.71 -11.17
C GLY A 763 2.35 32.76 -12.64
N PHE A 764 3.28 31.88 -13.02
CA PHE A 764 3.82 31.84 -14.39
C PHE A 764 2.78 31.49 -15.47
N GLY A 765 1.76 30.68 -15.18
CA GLY A 765 0.63 30.48 -16.10
C GLY A 765 -0.43 31.58 -16.06
N GLY A 766 -0.30 32.52 -15.13
CA GLY A 766 -1.18 33.67 -15.00
C GLY A 766 -0.75 34.85 -15.88
N PRO A 767 -1.53 35.94 -15.86
CA PRO A 767 -1.23 37.15 -16.64
C PRO A 767 0.12 37.81 -16.33
N TRP A 768 0.81 37.43 -15.25
CA TRP A 768 2.17 37.91 -14.98
C TRP A 768 3.23 37.17 -15.80
N GLY A 769 3.15 35.84 -15.91
CA GLY A 769 4.10 35.09 -16.75
C GLY A 769 3.98 35.45 -18.23
N ALA A 770 2.78 35.81 -18.70
CA ALA A 770 2.57 36.39 -20.03
C ALA A 770 3.25 37.77 -20.21
N MET A 771 3.34 38.58 -19.15
CA MET A 771 4.14 39.81 -19.18
C MET A 771 5.65 39.51 -19.16
N LEU A 772 6.07 38.45 -18.45
CA LEU A 772 7.48 38.01 -18.38
C LEU A 772 7.96 37.42 -19.70
N SER A 773 7.15 36.60 -20.38
CA SER A 773 7.48 36.01 -21.69
C SER A 773 7.60 37.05 -22.81
N ASN A 774 6.93 38.20 -22.65
CA ASN A 774 6.97 39.32 -23.60
C ASN A 774 8.00 40.41 -23.20
N ALA A 775 8.74 40.23 -22.11
CA ALA A 775 9.73 41.21 -21.65
C ALA A 775 11.03 41.12 -22.46
N THR A 776 11.70 42.26 -22.66
CA THR A 776 12.85 42.40 -23.58
C THR A 776 14.19 42.24 -22.88
N TRP A 777 14.99 41.25 -23.34
CA TRP A 777 16.37 41.06 -22.92
C TRP A 777 17.30 42.15 -23.49
N VAL A 778 18.24 42.63 -22.69
CA VAL A 778 19.25 43.66 -23.04
C VAL A 778 20.64 43.19 -22.61
N ARG A 779 21.71 43.54 -23.34
CA ARG A 779 23.10 43.23 -22.91
C ARG A 779 23.53 44.15 -21.76
N ASN A 780 24.22 43.61 -20.76
CA ASN A 780 24.77 44.39 -19.64
C ASN A 780 25.81 45.40 -20.15
N ALA A 781 25.72 46.66 -19.69
CA ALA A 781 26.54 47.77 -20.18
C ALA A 781 28.05 47.65 -19.87
N THR A 782 28.44 46.85 -18.88
CA THR A 782 29.86 46.61 -18.51
C THR A 782 30.42 45.31 -19.08
N ASN A 783 29.58 44.30 -19.28
CA ASN A 783 29.96 42.95 -19.72
C ASN A 783 29.13 42.52 -20.95
N LEU A 784 29.20 43.34 -21.99
CA LEU A 784 28.38 43.22 -23.22
C LEU A 784 28.44 41.84 -23.88
N SER A 785 29.54 41.11 -23.77
CA SER A 785 29.76 39.82 -24.44
C SER A 785 29.25 38.60 -23.66
N THR A 786 29.05 38.70 -22.35
CA THR A 786 28.85 37.53 -21.44
C THR A 786 27.62 37.61 -20.54
N VAL A 787 26.97 38.78 -20.37
CA VAL A 787 25.82 38.92 -19.47
C VAL A 787 24.62 39.59 -20.17
N LEU A 788 23.45 38.97 -20.03
CA LEU A 788 22.14 39.51 -20.42
C LEU A 788 21.33 39.91 -19.18
N GLU A 789 20.54 40.96 -19.32
CA GLU A 789 19.63 41.48 -18.29
C GLU A 789 18.18 41.49 -18.78
N LEU A 790 17.25 41.29 -17.84
CA LEU A 790 15.81 41.44 -18.05
C LEU A 790 15.20 42.23 -16.89
N ALA A 791 14.43 43.29 -17.20
CA ALA A 791 13.66 44.00 -16.19
C ALA A 791 12.41 43.19 -15.80
N VAL A 792 12.22 42.94 -14.50
CA VAL A 792 11.08 42.15 -14.01
C VAL A 792 9.79 42.98 -14.12
N PRO A 793 8.73 42.47 -14.79
CA PRO A 793 7.48 43.22 -14.96
C PRO A 793 6.70 43.32 -13.64
N VAL A 794 6.26 44.53 -13.30
CA VAL A 794 5.54 44.83 -12.06
C VAL A 794 4.04 44.59 -12.20
N ARG A 795 3.44 43.87 -11.24
CA ARG A 795 2.00 43.61 -11.16
C ARG A 795 1.53 43.62 -9.70
N ARG A 796 0.92 44.74 -9.26
CA ARG A 796 0.42 44.93 -7.88
C ARG A 796 -0.51 43.81 -7.38
N GLY A 797 -1.32 43.23 -8.27
CA GLY A 797 -2.23 42.11 -7.96
C GLY A 797 -1.59 40.71 -7.98
N TYR A 798 -0.26 40.58 -8.05
CA TYR A 798 0.42 39.28 -8.03
C TYR A 798 0.32 38.61 -6.65
N TYR A 799 0.09 37.30 -6.64
CA TYR A 799 0.06 36.45 -5.46
C TYR A 799 0.39 35.01 -5.85
N ILE A 800 1.17 34.32 -5.02
CA ILE A 800 1.43 32.88 -5.10
C ILE A 800 1.25 32.29 -3.71
N ALA A 801 0.65 31.10 -3.61
CA ALA A 801 0.33 30.46 -2.32
C ALA A 801 1.49 29.63 -1.76
N ALA A 802 2.40 29.22 -2.65
CA ALA A 802 3.65 28.53 -2.39
C ALA A 802 4.67 28.95 -3.46
N ASP A 803 5.95 28.72 -3.18
CA ASP A 803 7.06 29.13 -4.04
C ASP A 803 6.99 28.48 -5.45
N GLU A 804 7.23 29.26 -6.50
CA GLU A 804 7.33 28.77 -7.89
C GLU A 804 8.80 28.73 -8.34
N THR A 805 9.19 27.70 -9.09
CA THR A 805 10.53 27.62 -9.73
C THR A 805 10.40 27.65 -11.24
N ILE A 806 11.11 28.59 -11.87
CA ILE A 806 11.10 28.82 -13.32
C ILE A 806 12.49 28.50 -13.86
N VAL A 807 12.54 27.66 -14.90
CA VAL A 807 13.74 27.37 -15.68
C VAL A 807 13.81 28.34 -16.87
N ILE A 808 15.01 28.86 -17.10
CA ILE A 808 15.38 29.57 -18.32
C ILE A 808 16.09 28.56 -19.24
N ARG A 809 15.52 28.36 -20.41
CA ARG A 809 16.01 27.44 -21.46
C ARG A 809 16.68 28.25 -22.56
N CYS A 810 17.89 27.87 -22.97
CA CYS A 810 18.55 28.41 -24.16
C CYS A 810 18.94 27.31 -25.15
N ASP A 811 18.44 27.42 -26.38
CA ASP A 811 18.75 26.51 -27.48
C ASP A 811 19.97 27.03 -28.27
N ALA A 812 21.12 26.37 -28.11
CA ALA A 812 22.44 26.87 -28.53
C ALA A 812 23.27 25.82 -29.30
N VAL A 813 24.24 26.29 -30.11
CA VAL A 813 25.09 25.43 -30.96
C VAL A 813 26.57 25.78 -30.77
N ALA A 814 27.39 24.79 -30.39
CA ALA A 814 28.82 24.98 -30.18
C ALA A 814 29.58 25.18 -31.51
N VAL A 815 30.56 26.09 -31.52
CA VAL A 815 31.25 26.53 -32.75
C VAL A 815 32.29 25.53 -33.26
N SER A 816 32.83 24.67 -32.38
CA SER A 816 33.79 23.63 -32.76
C SER A 816 33.82 22.49 -31.73
N GLY A 817 33.51 21.26 -32.15
CA GLY A 817 33.80 20.03 -31.40
C GLY A 817 33.09 19.84 -30.05
N GLY A 818 31.98 20.54 -29.80
CA GLY A 818 31.28 20.52 -28.50
C GLY A 818 29.81 20.12 -28.57
N CYS A 819 29.23 19.84 -27.39
CA CYS A 819 27.85 19.44 -27.14
C CYS A 819 26.80 20.03 -28.10
N LYS A 820 25.93 19.17 -28.67
CA LYS A 820 24.60 19.54 -29.15
C LYS A 820 23.61 19.39 -28.00
N GLY A 821 23.15 20.50 -27.43
CA GLY A 821 22.25 20.44 -26.29
C GLY A 821 21.66 21.79 -25.89
N VAL A 822 20.78 21.72 -24.92
CA VAL A 822 19.98 22.85 -24.42
C VAL A 822 20.59 23.32 -23.10
N LEU A 823 20.98 24.59 -23.03
CA LEU A 823 21.52 25.18 -21.80
C LEU A 823 20.35 25.52 -20.88
N LEU A 824 20.39 25.07 -19.63
CA LEU A 824 19.35 25.32 -18.62
C LEU A 824 19.93 26.11 -17.44
N GLY A 825 19.18 27.10 -16.97
CA GLY A 825 19.37 27.76 -15.67
C GLY A 825 18.02 27.90 -14.97
N SER A 826 17.97 28.35 -13.71
CA SER A 826 16.72 28.50 -12.99
C SER A 826 16.75 29.61 -11.94
N PHE A 827 15.57 30.13 -11.59
CA PHE A 827 15.35 31.02 -10.45
C PHE A 827 14.02 30.69 -9.77
N ALA A 828 13.91 31.07 -8.49
CA ALA A 828 12.71 30.85 -7.69
C ALA A 828 12.01 32.17 -7.34
N ILE A 829 10.69 32.11 -7.20
CA ILE A 829 9.84 33.18 -6.69
C ILE A 829 9.29 32.74 -5.33
N ARG A 830 9.66 33.43 -4.26
CA ARG A 830 9.21 33.11 -2.90
C ARG A 830 7.89 33.78 -2.55
N SER A 831 6.97 32.99 -2.01
CA SER A 831 5.69 33.44 -1.46
C SER A 831 5.87 34.15 -0.10
N GLY A 832 5.01 35.12 0.20
CA GLY A 832 4.95 35.80 1.50
C GLY A 832 4.23 35.01 2.60
N THR A 833 3.67 33.84 2.28
CA THR A 833 2.90 32.99 3.20
C THR A 833 3.79 32.04 3.99
N LEU A 834 3.57 31.98 5.32
CA LEU A 834 4.19 30.97 6.18
C LEU A 834 3.85 29.54 5.68
N PRO A 835 4.84 28.71 5.27
CA PRO A 835 4.56 27.43 4.60
C PRO A 835 3.73 26.44 5.42
N ALA A 836 3.74 26.56 6.74
CA ALA A 836 2.92 25.77 7.65
C ALA A 836 1.41 26.01 7.45
N ALA A 837 0.98 27.24 7.16
CA ALA A 837 -0.44 27.59 7.09
C ALA A 837 -1.15 26.98 5.87
N ALA A 838 -0.50 27.01 4.70
CA ALA A 838 -1.04 26.40 3.48
C ALA A 838 -1.13 24.87 3.59
N ARG A 839 -0.10 24.23 4.17
CA ARG A 839 -0.09 22.78 4.45
C ARG A 839 -1.16 22.40 5.48
N ALA A 840 -1.32 23.19 6.55
CA ALA A 840 -2.36 22.97 7.55
C ALA A 840 -3.77 23.06 6.94
N LEU A 841 -4.08 24.08 6.15
CA LEU A 841 -5.38 24.22 5.48
C LEU A 841 -5.69 23.01 4.58
N SER A 842 -4.72 22.55 3.77
CA SER A 842 -4.92 21.40 2.88
C SER A 842 -5.05 20.07 3.64
N ALA A 843 -4.28 19.87 4.71
CA ALA A 843 -4.36 18.66 5.53
C ALA A 843 -5.67 18.61 6.33
N ILE A 844 -6.05 19.73 6.97
CA ILE A 844 -7.23 19.81 7.82
C ILE A 844 -8.52 19.72 6.99
N THR A 845 -8.59 20.32 5.79
CA THR A 845 -9.76 20.13 4.91
C THR A 845 -9.92 18.67 4.48
N GLY A 846 -8.83 17.94 4.21
CA GLY A 846 -8.87 16.49 3.95
C GLY A 846 -9.29 15.65 5.16
N VAL A 847 -8.76 15.94 6.34
CA VAL A 847 -9.12 15.24 7.59
C VAL A 847 -10.58 15.51 7.97
N VAL A 848 -11.07 16.75 7.83
CA VAL A 848 -12.48 17.09 8.06
C VAL A 848 -13.38 16.48 6.99
N ALA A 849 -12.94 16.32 5.73
CA ALA A 849 -13.68 15.56 4.72
C ALA A 849 -13.92 14.11 5.17
N GLY A 850 -12.86 13.41 5.56
CA GLY A 850 -12.95 12.03 6.07
C GLY A 850 -13.79 11.94 7.35
N ALA A 851 -13.54 12.81 8.33
CA ALA A 851 -14.24 12.81 9.61
C ALA A 851 -15.73 13.14 9.48
N THR A 852 -16.13 14.07 8.59
CA THR A 852 -17.55 14.37 8.34
C THR A 852 -18.25 13.22 7.63
N VAL A 853 -17.65 12.60 6.60
CA VAL A 853 -18.24 11.42 5.94
C VAL A 853 -18.43 10.26 6.93
N VAL A 854 -17.41 9.95 7.74
CA VAL A 854 -17.49 8.89 8.76
C VAL A 854 -18.51 9.23 9.85
N ALA A 855 -18.51 10.44 10.40
CA ALA A 855 -19.45 10.84 11.45
C ALA A 855 -20.91 10.86 10.94
N VAL A 856 -21.14 11.23 9.68
CA VAL A 856 -22.47 11.18 9.06
C VAL A 856 -22.97 9.75 8.93
N VAL A 857 -22.12 8.81 8.49
CA VAL A 857 -22.45 7.38 8.40
C VAL A 857 -22.70 6.75 9.78
N VAL A 858 -21.92 7.13 10.80
CA VAL A 858 -21.97 6.52 12.14
C VAL A 858 -23.05 7.14 13.05
N THR A 859 -23.34 8.45 12.91
CA THR A 859 -24.19 9.19 13.87
C THR A 859 -25.44 9.85 13.27
N GLY A 860 -25.54 9.96 11.93
CA GLY A 860 -26.64 10.65 11.26
C GLY A 860 -26.64 12.18 11.43
N GLY A 861 -25.56 12.78 11.92
CA GLY A 861 -25.45 14.22 12.20
C GLY A 861 -25.26 15.09 10.95
N LEU A 862 -26.36 15.57 10.36
CA LEU A 862 -26.37 16.32 9.09
C LEU A 862 -25.84 17.77 9.16
N GLY A 863 -25.81 18.40 10.35
CA GLY A 863 -25.43 19.82 10.50
C GLY A 863 -24.01 20.15 10.00
N SER A 864 -23.07 19.22 10.14
CA SER A 864 -21.67 19.40 9.72
C SER A 864 -21.49 19.46 8.19
N ILE A 865 -22.32 18.76 7.41
CA ILE A 865 -22.31 18.84 5.94
C ILE A 865 -22.74 20.23 5.49
N LEU A 866 -23.86 20.72 6.04
CA LEU A 866 -24.47 21.98 5.63
C LEU A 866 -23.54 23.18 5.90
N GLU A 867 -22.81 23.15 7.01
CA GLU A 867 -21.79 24.16 7.36
C GLU A 867 -20.57 24.11 6.41
N MET A 868 -20.10 22.92 6.02
CA MET A 868 -19.04 22.77 5.00
C MET A 868 -19.50 23.24 3.60
N GLN A 869 -20.78 23.06 3.27
CA GLN A 869 -21.35 23.51 2.00
C GLN A 869 -21.52 25.03 1.93
N ALA A 870 -21.79 25.71 3.06
CA ALA A 870 -21.76 27.17 3.13
C ALA A 870 -20.37 27.73 2.76
N LEU A 871 -19.29 27.08 3.20
CA LEU A 871 -17.92 27.44 2.79
C LEU A 871 -17.70 27.20 1.29
N GLY A 872 -18.24 26.12 0.72
CA GLY A 872 -18.23 25.85 -0.72
C GLY A 872 -18.99 26.90 -1.55
N VAL A 873 -20.08 27.46 -1.01
CA VAL A 873 -20.83 28.58 -1.60
C VAL A 873 -20.02 29.87 -1.57
N PHE A 874 -19.38 30.21 -0.43
CA PHE A 874 -18.52 31.40 -0.34
C PHE A 874 -17.33 31.32 -1.30
N ALA A 875 -16.70 30.14 -1.45
CA ALA A 875 -15.64 29.89 -2.44
C ALA A 875 -16.09 30.10 -3.90
N ARG A 876 -17.41 30.02 -4.15
CA ARG A 876 -18.04 30.18 -5.47
C ARG A 876 -18.74 31.52 -5.70
N MET A 877 -18.77 32.39 -4.70
CA MET A 877 -19.32 33.73 -4.84
C MET A 877 -18.58 34.54 -5.91
N SER A 878 -19.31 35.32 -6.69
CA SER A 878 -18.74 36.28 -7.67
C SER A 878 -17.76 37.25 -6.98
N CYS A 879 -18.15 37.71 -5.80
CA CYS A 879 -17.40 38.65 -4.97
C CYS A 879 -16.18 38.09 -4.23
N ALA A 880 -15.97 36.77 -4.17
CA ALA A 880 -14.82 36.22 -3.45
C ALA A 880 -13.48 36.78 -3.96
N SER A 881 -12.51 36.92 -3.07
CA SER A 881 -11.17 37.39 -3.43
C SER A 881 -10.32 36.30 -4.09
N ALA A 882 -9.20 36.68 -4.73
CA ALA A 882 -8.23 35.71 -5.23
C ALA A 882 -7.60 34.87 -4.09
N GLN A 883 -7.44 35.49 -2.91
CA GLN A 883 -6.95 34.85 -1.69
C GLN A 883 -7.90 33.76 -1.21
N GLU A 884 -9.20 34.08 -1.11
CA GLU A 884 -10.24 33.14 -0.71
C GLU A 884 -10.31 31.94 -1.64
N ARG A 885 -10.36 32.15 -2.97
CA ARG A 885 -10.42 31.02 -3.93
C ARG A 885 -9.18 30.13 -3.89
N ALA A 886 -7.99 30.68 -3.66
CA ALA A 886 -6.77 29.90 -3.48
C ALA A 886 -6.79 29.08 -2.17
N GLY A 887 -7.23 29.69 -1.07
CA GLY A 887 -7.33 29.03 0.24
C GLY A 887 -8.48 28.02 0.38
N THR A 888 -9.45 28.02 -0.53
CA THR A 888 -10.68 27.20 -0.45
C THR A 888 -10.89 26.25 -1.64
N ALA A 889 -9.87 26.03 -2.49
CA ALA A 889 -10.00 25.37 -3.78
C ALA A 889 -10.73 23.99 -3.77
N ALA A 890 -10.63 23.22 -2.68
CA ALA A 890 -11.31 21.92 -2.52
C ALA A 890 -12.76 22.01 -1.98
N LEU A 891 -13.15 23.13 -1.35
CA LEU A 891 -14.45 23.26 -0.69
C LEU A 891 -15.68 23.25 -1.64
N PRO A 892 -15.62 23.78 -2.88
CA PRO A 892 -16.72 23.64 -3.83
C PRO A 892 -17.14 22.20 -4.12
N CYS A 893 -16.25 21.21 -3.97
CA CYS A 893 -16.57 19.80 -4.20
C CYS A 893 -17.61 19.24 -3.21
N PHE A 894 -17.73 19.82 -2.00
CA PHE A 894 -18.79 19.46 -1.05
C PHE A 894 -20.17 19.96 -1.50
N LEU A 895 -20.24 21.06 -2.25
CA LEU A 895 -21.47 21.62 -2.79
C LEU A 895 -21.93 20.84 -4.04
N SER A 896 -20.99 20.43 -4.88
CA SER A 896 -21.19 19.44 -5.94
C SER A 896 -19.86 18.90 -6.47
N VAL A 897 -19.80 17.60 -6.76
CA VAL A 897 -18.72 17.00 -7.55
C VAL A 897 -18.58 17.70 -8.92
N PHE A 898 -19.69 18.15 -9.48
CA PHE A 898 -19.76 18.85 -10.76
C PHE A 898 -19.53 20.36 -10.65
N ALA A 899 -19.19 20.90 -9.47
CA ALA A 899 -18.93 22.33 -9.30
C ALA A 899 -17.84 22.83 -10.26
N ALA A 900 -16.83 22.01 -10.61
CA ALA A 900 -15.78 22.38 -11.57
C ALA A 900 -16.30 22.70 -13.00
N LEU A 901 -17.54 22.36 -13.32
CA LEU A 901 -18.19 22.56 -14.62
C LEU A 901 -19.13 23.79 -14.62
N ASP A 902 -19.89 23.94 -15.70
CA ASP A 902 -20.97 24.93 -15.86
C ASP A 902 -22.03 24.82 -14.74
N PRO A 903 -22.64 25.94 -14.27
CA PRO A 903 -23.74 25.91 -13.30
C PRO A 903 -24.87 24.93 -13.62
N LEU A 904 -25.16 24.67 -14.90
CA LEU A 904 -26.13 23.67 -15.36
C LEU A 904 -25.78 22.25 -14.86
N TRP A 905 -24.50 21.88 -14.90
CA TRP A 905 -24.03 20.56 -14.44
C TRP A 905 -24.07 20.42 -12.93
N MET A 906 -23.90 21.51 -12.18
CA MET A 906 -24.08 21.54 -10.73
C MET A 906 -25.55 21.25 -10.33
N VAL A 907 -26.52 21.64 -11.15
CA VAL A 907 -27.94 21.30 -10.97
C VAL A 907 -28.25 19.87 -11.44
N VAL A 908 -27.96 19.57 -12.72
CA VAL A 908 -28.33 18.29 -13.35
C VAL A 908 -27.59 17.10 -12.74
N GLY A 909 -26.29 17.26 -12.47
CA GLY A 909 -25.46 16.19 -11.89
C GLY A 909 -25.84 15.85 -10.45
N ASN A 910 -26.14 16.86 -9.61
CA ASN A 910 -26.67 16.62 -8.27
C ASN A 910 -28.06 15.95 -8.30
N ALA A 911 -28.93 16.34 -9.23
CA ALA A 911 -30.25 15.70 -9.40
C ALA A 911 -30.13 14.23 -9.86
N LEU A 912 -29.22 13.93 -10.79
CA LEU A 912 -28.94 12.56 -11.24
C LEU A 912 -28.38 11.69 -10.10
N LEU A 913 -27.43 12.20 -9.32
CA LEU A 913 -26.90 11.48 -8.16
C LEU A 913 -28.00 11.17 -7.13
N ALA A 914 -28.84 12.16 -6.78
CA ALA A 914 -29.97 11.95 -5.87
C ALA A 914 -30.94 10.87 -6.39
N ALA A 915 -31.22 10.84 -7.70
CA ALA A 915 -32.03 9.80 -8.33
C ALA A 915 -31.38 8.41 -8.25
N VAL A 916 -30.08 8.28 -8.55
CA VAL A 916 -29.33 7.01 -8.47
C VAL A 916 -29.36 6.45 -7.05
N PHE A 917 -29.08 7.26 -6.03
CA PHE A 917 -29.17 6.81 -4.63
C PHE A 917 -30.61 6.43 -4.24
N GLY A 918 -31.63 7.12 -4.77
CA GLY A 918 -33.04 6.73 -4.64
C GLY A 918 -33.31 5.33 -5.20
N CYS A 919 -32.86 5.05 -6.43
CA CYS A 919 -32.99 3.73 -7.06
C CYS A 919 -32.28 2.63 -6.27
N VAL A 920 -31.05 2.88 -5.79
CA VAL A 920 -30.30 1.92 -4.95
C VAL A 920 -31.07 1.62 -3.65
N HIS A 921 -31.60 2.64 -2.96
CA HIS A 921 -32.36 2.45 -1.73
C HIS A 921 -33.64 1.62 -1.96
N CYS A 922 -34.38 1.89 -3.02
CA CYS A 922 -35.55 1.09 -3.41
C CYS A 922 -35.17 -0.36 -3.75
N GLY A 923 -34.05 -0.56 -4.47
CA GLY A 923 -33.53 -1.89 -4.81
C GLY A 923 -33.14 -2.72 -3.57
N VAL A 924 -32.39 -2.13 -2.64
CA VAL A 924 -32.01 -2.80 -1.38
C VAL A 924 -33.24 -3.05 -0.50
N THR A 925 -34.22 -2.13 -0.47
CA THR A 925 -35.48 -2.34 0.27
C THR A 925 -36.28 -3.52 -0.29
N ALA A 926 -36.38 -3.65 -1.62
CA ALA A 926 -37.04 -4.79 -2.27
C ALA A 926 -36.27 -6.11 -2.09
N ALA A 927 -34.93 -6.06 -2.08
CA ALA A 927 -34.09 -7.21 -1.78
C ALA A 927 -34.26 -7.69 -0.32
N PHE A 928 -34.26 -6.76 0.65
CA PHE A 928 -34.51 -7.05 2.06
C PHE A 928 -35.91 -7.64 2.29
N GLN A 929 -36.93 -7.07 1.62
CA GLN A 929 -38.30 -7.58 1.64
C GLN A 929 -38.36 -9.05 1.19
N ARG A 930 -37.74 -9.36 0.03
CA ARG A 930 -37.67 -10.74 -0.50
C ARG A 930 -36.87 -11.69 0.38
N TRP A 931 -35.73 -11.23 0.94
CA TRP A 931 -34.84 -12.07 1.74
C TRP A 931 -35.40 -12.42 3.13
N ARG A 932 -36.22 -11.55 3.72
CA ARG A 932 -36.82 -11.76 5.05
C ARG A 932 -38.31 -12.10 5.06
N GLY A 933 -38.97 -12.15 3.90
CA GLY A 933 -40.38 -12.51 3.79
C GLY A 933 -41.35 -11.54 4.48
N VAL A 934 -40.89 -10.34 4.82
CA VAL A 934 -41.68 -9.31 5.51
C VAL A 934 -42.54 -8.52 4.52
N ASP A 935 -43.63 -7.93 5.01
CA ASP A 935 -44.48 -7.05 4.23
C ASP A 935 -43.73 -5.76 3.80
N ALA A 936 -44.26 -5.09 2.77
CA ALA A 936 -43.61 -3.91 2.21
C ALA A 936 -43.48 -2.75 3.20
N ALA A 937 -44.40 -2.60 4.16
CA ALA A 937 -44.34 -1.54 5.16
C ALA A 937 -43.29 -1.85 6.24
N SER A 938 -43.19 -3.10 6.69
CA SER A 938 -42.13 -3.56 7.60
C SER A 938 -40.75 -3.53 6.95
N ALA A 939 -40.63 -3.86 5.66
CA ALA A 939 -39.37 -3.72 4.92
C ALA A 939 -38.95 -2.24 4.81
N TRP A 940 -39.87 -1.35 4.45
CA TRP A 940 -39.64 0.10 4.46
C TRP A 940 -39.37 0.66 5.86
N ALA A 941 -39.92 0.06 6.92
CA ALA A 941 -39.67 0.43 8.32
C ALA A 941 -38.27 0.00 8.80
N ALA A 942 -37.84 -1.23 8.48
CA ALA A 942 -36.51 -1.73 8.82
C ALA A 942 -35.39 -0.97 8.08
N MET A 943 -35.64 -0.57 6.83
CA MET A 943 -34.72 0.25 6.03
C MET A 943 -34.73 1.74 6.38
N ARG A 944 -35.59 2.20 7.30
CA ARG A 944 -36.03 3.61 7.29
C ARG A 944 -35.06 4.64 7.85
N PHE A 945 -34.06 4.26 8.66
CA PHE A 945 -33.30 5.26 9.43
C PHE A 945 -31.87 4.87 9.87
N PRO A 946 -30.86 5.76 9.74
CA PRO A 946 -30.73 6.89 8.82
C PRO A 946 -30.05 6.43 7.52
N SER A 947 -30.81 6.10 6.47
CA SER A 947 -31.31 7.08 5.48
C SER A 947 -30.23 7.79 4.65
N LEU A 948 -29.27 7.03 4.10
CA LEU A 948 -28.24 7.52 3.16
C LEU A 948 -28.82 8.37 2.01
N THR A 949 -30.01 8.01 1.48
CA THR A 949 -30.78 8.81 0.52
C THR A 949 -31.23 10.17 1.03
N TYR A 950 -31.64 10.29 2.29
CA TYR A 950 -32.10 11.54 2.89
C TYR A 950 -30.92 12.48 3.20
N VAL A 951 -29.81 11.90 3.66
CA VAL A 951 -28.49 12.56 3.81
C VAL A 951 -27.99 13.09 2.46
N VAL A 952 -27.95 12.23 1.44
CA VAL A 952 -27.55 12.60 0.08
C VAL A 952 -28.46 13.68 -0.51
N ALA A 953 -29.78 13.57 -0.33
CA ALA A 953 -30.72 14.59 -0.79
C ALA A 953 -30.48 15.95 -0.12
N HIS A 954 -30.25 15.99 1.19
CA HIS A 954 -29.94 17.24 1.91
C HIS A 954 -28.60 17.84 1.48
N ALA A 955 -27.57 17.00 1.28
CA ALA A 955 -26.28 17.45 0.75
C ALA A 955 -26.42 18.00 -0.67
N MET A 956 -27.19 17.35 -1.54
CA MET A 956 -27.31 17.76 -2.95
C MET A 956 -28.25 18.95 -3.14
N HIS A 957 -29.19 19.18 -2.21
CA HIS A 957 -30.16 20.27 -2.25
C HIS A 957 -29.50 21.66 -2.36
N LEU A 958 -28.49 21.96 -1.53
CA LEU A 958 -27.87 23.29 -1.52
C LEU A 958 -27.16 23.60 -2.85
N GLY A 959 -26.50 22.59 -3.44
CA GLY A 959 -25.87 22.71 -4.77
C GLY A 959 -26.88 22.85 -5.92
N ILE A 960 -28.01 22.13 -5.84
CA ILE A 960 -29.12 22.29 -6.80
C ILE A 960 -29.69 23.71 -6.72
N PHE A 961 -29.96 24.21 -5.51
CA PHE A 961 -30.53 25.54 -5.32
C PHE A 961 -29.56 26.66 -5.75
N PHE A 962 -28.33 26.65 -5.24
CA PHE A 962 -27.32 27.66 -5.57
C PHE A 962 -26.97 27.65 -7.07
N GLY A 963 -26.81 26.47 -7.68
CA GLY A 963 -26.59 26.34 -9.13
C GLY A 963 -27.75 26.87 -9.96
N SER A 964 -28.98 26.70 -9.49
CA SER A 964 -30.19 27.19 -10.16
C SER A 964 -30.33 28.71 -10.08
N VAL A 965 -30.06 29.32 -8.92
CA VAL A 965 -30.03 30.79 -8.79
C VAL A 965 -28.88 31.37 -9.63
N LEU A 966 -27.71 30.73 -9.64
CA LEU A 966 -26.56 31.16 -10.44
C LEU A 966 -26.85 31.10 -11.95
N ALA A 967 -27.51 30.04 -12.44
CA ALA A 967 -27.94 29.91 -13.84
C ALA A 967 -29.03 30.92 -14.26
N LEU A 968 -29.81 31.44 -13.32
CA LEU A 968 -30.73 32.56 -13.54
C LEU A 968 -30.02 33.92 -13.51
N ALA A 969 -29.01 34.06 -12.65
CA ALA A 969 -28.21 35.28 -12.48
C ALA A 969 -27.23 35.53 -13.63
N THR A 970 -26.80 34.50 -14.37
CA THR A 970 -25.88 34.65 -15.51
C THR A 970 -26.50 35.45 -16.66
N PRO A 971 -25.94 36.63 -17.03
CA PRO A 971 -26.46 37.42 -18.13
C PRO A 971 -26.26 36.69 -19.46
N GLY A 972 -27.24 36.82 -20.37
CA GLY A 972 -27.21 36.14 -21.69
C GLY A 972 -27.51 34.63 -21.68
N ALA A 973 -27.83 34.03 -20.52
CA ALA A 973 -28.10 32.60 -20.41
C ALA A 973 -29.22 32.10 -21.37
N ARG A 974 -28.94 30.98 -22.06
CA ARG A 974 -29.84 30.31 -23.01
C ARG A 974 -31.17 29.93 -22.34
N VAL A 975 -32.25 29.88 -23.11
CA VAL A 975 -33.62 29.58 -22.62
C VAL A 975 -33.66 28.31 -21.76
N GLN A 976 -32.96 27.24 -22.17
CA GLN A 976 -32.86 25.99 -21.41
C GLN A 976 -32.31 26.18 -19.99
N HIS A 977 -31.29 27.04 -19.81
CA HIS A 977 -30.67 27.29 -18.50
C HIS A 977 -31.63 28.06 -17.60
N ARG A 978 -32.42 28.99 -18.18
CA ARG A 978 -33.48 29.71 -17.44
C ARG A 978 -34.61 28.77 -17.01
N VAL A 979 -35.08 27.87 -17.88
CA VAL A 979 -36.13 26.89 -17.54
C VAL A 979 -35.65 25.96 -16.42
N ILE A 980 -34.45 25.39 -16.55
CA ILE A 980 -33.87 24.49 -15.53
C ILE A 980 -33.61 25.24 -14.22
N GLY A 981 -33.15 26.49 -14.27
CA GLY A 981 -32.98 27.35 -13.10
C GLY A 981 -34.30 27.67 -12.38
N VAL A 982 -35.38 27.99 -13.11
CA VAL A 982 -36.72 28.19 -12.50
C VAL A 982 -37.21 26.91 -11.81
N VAL A 983 -37.08 25.75 -12.48
CA VAL A 983 -37.49 24.46 -11.91
C VAL A 983 -36.69 24.12 -10.64
N GLY A 984 -35.37 24.33 -10.65
CA GLY A 984 -34.51 24.07 -9.50
C GLY A 984 -34.70 25.03 -8.33
N VAL A 985 -35.05 26.30 -8.59
CA VAL A 985 -35.46 27.26 -7.54
C VAL A 985 -36.81 26.88 -6.94
N LEU A 986 -37.80 26.48 -7.76
CA LEU A 986 -39.10 26.00 -7.27
C LEU A 986 -38.94 24.72 -6.42
N TYR A 987 -38.11 23.76 -6.85
CA TYR A 987 -37.71 22.61 -6.04
C TYR A 987 -37.04 23.04 -4.73
N GLY A 988 -36.15 24.03 -4.78
CA GLY A 988 -35.46 24.61 -3.62
C GLY A 988 -36.39 25.12 -2.52
N VAL A 989 -37.52 25.73 -2.90
CA VAL A 989 -38.53 26.22 -1.95
C VAL A 989 -39.52 25.11 -1.56
N ALA A 990 -39.93 24.26 -2.50
CA ALA A 990 -40.93 23.22 -2.28
C ALA A 990 -40.42 22.06 -1.41
N PHE A 991 -39.15 21.69 -1.51
CA PHE A 991 -38.58 20.56 -0.76
C PHE A 991 -38.56 20.79 0.76
N PRO A 992 -38.05 21.93 1.30
CA PRO A 992 -38.18 22.28 2.71
C PRO A 992 -39.64 22.23 3.22
N VAL A 993 -40.57 22.86 2.49
CA VAL A 993 -42.00 22.90 2.86
C VAL A 993 -42.63 21.51 2.84
N GLY A 994 -42.32 20.68 1.84
CA GLY A 994 -42.79 19.30 1.73
C GLY A 994 -42.26 18.40 2.85
N VAL A 995 -40.99 18.55 3.23
CA VAL A 995 -40.38 17.84 4.37
C VAL A 995 -41.05 18.26 5.68
N CYS A 996 -41.26 19.56 5.92
CA CYS A 996 -42.03 20.06 7.07
C CYS A 996 -43.44 19.43 7.12
N TYR A 997 -44.17 19.43 6.01
CA TYR A 997 -45.53 18.89 5.93
C TYR A 997 -45.57 17.37 6.19
N PHE A 998 -44.63 16.62 5.61
CA PHE A 998 -44.52 15.17 5.80
C PHE A 998 -44.24 14.81 7.27
N ILE A 999 -43.29 15.51 7.91
CA ILE A 999 -42.97 15.36 9.33
C ILE A 999 -44.21 15.66 10.20
N ALA A 1000 -44.84 16.81 9.97
CA ALA A 1000 -46.02 17.25 10.72
C ALA A 1000 -47.21 16.28 10.61
N ARG A 1001 -47.38 15.63 9.46
CA ARG A 1001 -48.52 14.74 9.18
C ARG A 1001 -48.33 13.31 9.71
N HIS A 1002 -47.10 12.84 9.91
CA HIS A 1002 -46.82 11.44 10.25
C HIS A 1002 -46.14 11.21 11.60
N VAL A 1003 -45.51 12.21 12.22
CA VAL A 1003 -44.77 12.08 13.49
C VAL A 1003 -45.59 12.65 14.66
N GLY A 1004 -46.78 12.08 14.89
CA GLY A 1004 -47.76 12.55 15.89
C GLY A 1004 -47.38 12.31 17.35
N ALA A 1005 -46.36 13.02 17.84
CA ALA A 1005 -45.84 12.86 19.20
C ALA A 1005 -46.36 13.94 20.19
N SER A 1006 -46.94 13.50 21.30
CA SER A 1006 -47.24 14.34 22.48
C SER A 1006 -46.62 13.70 23.73
N PHE A 1007 -46.02 14.53 24.62
CA PHE A 1007 -45.23 14.03 25.75
C PHE A 1007 -45.64 14.64 27.10
N THR A 1008 -46.26 13.83 27.94
CA THR A 1008 -46.86 14.22 29.23
C THR A 1008 -46.19 13.55 30.45
N ARG A 1009 -44.87 13.74 30.63
CA ARG A 1009 -44.17 13.40 31.91
C ARG A 1009 -42.81 14.06 32.20
N TYR A 1010 -42.33 14.96 31.34
CA TYR A 1010 -41.00 15.62 31.44
C TYR A 1010 -40.69 16.28 32.81
N TRP A 1011 -41.73 16.80 33.50
CA TRP A 1011 -41.62 17.63 34.70
C TRP A 1011 -40.89 16.99 35.90
N GLN A 1012 -40.89 15.66 36.01
CA GLN A 1012 -40.23 14.96 37.12
C GLN A 1012 -38.70 14.92 36.97
N PHE A 1013 -38.17 14.88 35.75
CA PHE A 1013 -36.72 14.87 35.50
C PHE A 1013 -36.07 16.25 35.73
N SER A 1014 -36.80 17.34 35.47
CA SER A 1014 -36.32 18.72 35.59
C SER A 1014 -36.02 19.22 37.02
N ARG A 1015 -35.99 18.34 38.03
CA ARG A 1015 -35.66 18.65 39.43
C ARG A 1015 -34.30 18.15 39.93
N LYS A 1016 -33.58 17.29 39.19
CA LYS A 1016 -32.23 16.78 39.56
C LYS A 1016 -31.10 17.84 39.47
N PRO A 1017 -29.95 17.69 40.17
CA PRO A 1017 -28.84 18.66 40.13
C PRO A 1017 -28.16 18.77 38.75
N LEU A 1018 -27.50 19.90 38.47
CA LEU A 1018 -27.01 20.27 37.13
C LEU A 1018 -25.94 19.34 36.55
N HIS A 1019 -25.02 18.83 37.38
CA HIS A 1019 -23.93 17.95 36.90
C HIS A 1019 -24.47 16.60 36.37
N GLU A 1020 -25.50 16.03 37.00
CA GLU A 1020 -26.19 14.84 36.48
C GLU A 1020 -26.88 15.13 35.13
N ARG A 1021 -27.45 16.33 34.93
CA ARG A 1021 -28.12 16.70 33.67
C ARG A 1021 -27.17 16.91 32.49
N LEU A 1022 -25.87 17.11 32.75
CA LEU A 1022 -24.91 17.52 31.73
C LEU A 1022 -24.41 16.34 30.88
N LEU A 1023 -24.53 15.12 31.41
CA LEU A 1023 -24.07 13.87 30.77
C LEU A 1023 -25.23 12.94 30.35
N TYR A 1024 -26.44 13.14 30.86
CA TYR A 1024 -27.61 12.33 30.51
C TYR A 1024 -28.49 12.99 29.42
N PRO A 1025 -29.00 12.24 28.44
CA PRO A 1025 -29.99 12.74 27.49
C PRO A 1025 -31.29 13.09 28.22
N VAL A 1026 -31.87 14.27 27.91
CA VAL A 1026 -33.00 14.83 28.67
C VAL A 1026 -34.34 14.19 28.25
N GLY A 1027 -34.54 12.94 28.65
CA GLY A 1027 -35.79 12.20 28.47
C GLY A 1027 -35.57 10.69 28.38
N TYR A 1028 -36.05 9.96 29.39
CA TYR A 1028 -36.20 8.51 29.34
C TYR A 1028 -37.59 8.20 28.77
N TRP A 1029 -37.66 7.51 27.62
CA TRP A 1029 -38.91 7.33 26.88
C TRP A 1029 -39.25 5.84 26.68
N HIS A 1030 -40.52 5.52 26.87
CA HIS A 1030 -41.15 4.22 26.59
C HIS A 1030 -42.51 4.54 25.94
N PRO A 1031 -42.92 3.83 24.87
CA PRO A 1031 -43.36 2.45 25.01
C PRO A 1031 -42.82 1.46 23.96
N ALA A 1032 -43.03 0.16 24.21
CA ALA A 1032 -42.35 -0.96 23.55
C ALA A 1032 -42.61 -1.16 22.04
N ALA A 1033 -43.66 -0.58 21.45
CA ALA A 1033 -43.97 -0.75 20.03
C ALA A 1033 -43.10 0.09 19.09
N GLN A 1034 -42.61 1.26 19.55
CA GLN A 1034 -41.92 2.23 18.69
C GLN A 1034 -40.45 1.87 18.43
N GLN A 1035 -39.82 1.02 19.25
CA GLN A 1035 -38.38 0.77 19.26
C GLN A 1035 -37.82 -0.02 18.05
N ARG A 1036 -38.59 -0.19 16.97
CA ARG A 1036 -38.10 -0.69 15.67
C ARG A 1036 -37.86 0.40 14.62
N MET A 1037 -38.22 1.65 14.92
CA MET A 1037 -37.92 2.82 14.07
C MET A 1037 -37.53 4.00 14.97
N ASP A 1038 -36.25 4.35 14.98
CA ASP A 1038 -35.74 5.73 14.98
C ASP A 1038 -34.20 5.72 15.00
N GLY A 1039 -33.57 6.56 14.17
CA GLY A 1039 -32.11 6.73 14.12
C GLY A 1039 -31.70 8.18 14.41
N GLY A 1040 -30.40 8.38 14.69
CA GLY A 1040 -29.87 9.54 15.43
C GLY A 1040 -30.21 10.96 14.95
N MET A 1041 -30.64 11.15 13.70
CA MET A 1041 -30.89 12.48 13.14
C MET A 1041 -32.07 13.21 13.80
N LEU A 1042 -33.17 12.52 14.12
CA LEU A 1042 -34.34 13.14 14.75
C LEU A 1042 -34.28 13.11 16.28
N THR A 1043 -33.57 12.13 16.86
CA THR A 1043 -33.47 11.95 18.32
C THR A 1043 -32.67 13.05 19.02
N ASN A 1044 -31.88 13.82 18.27
CA ASN A 1044 -31.06 14.92 18.78
C ASN A 1044 -31.79 16.27 18.94
N MET A 1045 -33.12 16.31 18.78
CA MET A 1045 -33.96 17.49 18.99
C MET A 1045 -34.81 17.40 20.26
N ARG A 1046 -35.17 18.55 20.82
CA ARG A 1046 -35.91 18.67 22.08
C ARG A 1046 -37.39 18.98 21.83
N GLY A 1047 -38.28 18.04 22.15
CA GLY A 1047 -39.73 18.23 22.02
C GLY A 1047 -40.22 18.29 20.56
N SER A 1048 -41.29 19.03 20.30
CA SER A 1048 -41.94 19.14 18.97
C SER A 1048 -41.16 19.96 17.94
N HIS A 1049 -39.91 20.34 18.21
CA HIS A 1049 -39.07 21.20 17.37
C HIS A 1049 -38.36 20.45 16.22
N VAL A 1050 -39.02 19.43 15.65
CA VAL A 1050 -38.50 18.55 14.58
C VAL A 1050 -38.10 19.30 13.30
N TYR A 1051 -38.56 20.54 13.15
CA TYR A 1051 -38.26 21.45 12.05
C TYR A 1051 -36.82 21.98 12.00
N TRP A 1052 -35.96 21.71 12.99
CA TRP A 1052 -34.59 22.27 13.05
C TRP A 1052 -33.78 22.09 11.77
N CYS A 1053 -33.70 20.86 11.24
CA CYS A 1053 -32.89 20.59 10.03
C CYS A 1053 -33.41 21.36 8.81
N VAL A 1054 -34.74 21.58 8.75
CA VAL A 1054 -35.36 22.35 7.68
C VAL A 1054 -35.16 23.86 7.88
N PHE A 1055 -35.14 24.33 9.12
CA PHE A 1055 -34.76 25.72 9.46
C PHE A 1055 -33.31 26.00 9.07
N GLN A 1056 -32.35 25.15 9.46
CA GLN A 1056 -30.94 25.26 9.07
C GLN A 1056 -30.76 25.26 7.54
N LEU A 1057 -31.44 24.35 6.84
CA LEU A 1057 -31.43 24.30 5.37
C LEU A 1057 -32.01 25.59 4.76
N SER A 1058 -33.16 26.06 5.26
CA SER A 1058 -33.83 27.28 4.76
C SER A 1058 -32.97 28.53 4.95
N VAL A 1059 -32.32 28.67 6.11
CA VAL A 1059 -31.38 29.76 6.40
C VAL A 1059 -30.21 29.76 5.41
N LEU A 1060 -29.64 28.58 5.14
CA LEU A 1060 -28.54 28.46 4.18
C LEU A 1060 -29.00 28.68 2.74
N CYS A 1061 -30.23 28.33 2.37
CA CYS A 1061 -30.81 28.74 1.09
C CYS A 1061 -30.96 30.27 0.98
N VAL A 1062 -31.35 30.98 2.03
CA VAL A 1062 -31.34 32.46 2.04
C VAL A 1062 -29.92 33.03 1.85
N VAL A 1063 -28.92 32.47 2.54
CA VAL A 1063 -27.51 32.85 2.35
C VAL A 1063 -27.04 32.58 0.91
N CYS A 1064 -27.41 31.43 0.33
CA CYS A 1064 -27.11 31.09 -1.08
C CYS A 1064 -27.74 32.08 -2.07
N LEU A 1065 -28.98 32.51 -1.81
CA LEU A 1065 -29.66 33.48 -2.65
C LEU A 1065 -28.98 34.86 -2.60
N ILE A 1066 -28.51 35.30 -1.44
CA ILE A 1066 -27.71 36.53 -1.29
C ILE A 1066 -26.34 36.38 -1.99
N ALA A 1067 -25.71 35.20 -1.91
CA ALA A 1067 -24.39 34.94 -2.51
C ALA A 1067 -24.41 34.79 -4.05
N ALA A 1068 -25.51 34.32 -4.63
CA ALA A 1068 -25.63 34.08 -6.07
C ALA A 1068 -26.07 35.32 -6.88
N VAL A 1069 -26.76 36.27 -6.25
CA VAL A 1069 -27.18 37.52 -6.91
C VAL A 1069 -25.98 38.47 -7.09
N PRO A 1070 -25.73 39.04 -8.29
CA PRO A 1070 -24.70 40.06 -8.47
C PRO A 1070 -25.08 41.38 -7.76
N SER A 1071 -24.14 42.02 -7.05
CA SER A 1071 -24.39 43.30 -6.37
C SER A 1071 -24.74 44.42 -7.38
N PRO A 1072 -25.95 45.01 -7.36
CA PRO A 1072 -26.32 46.03 -8.34
C PRO A 1072 -25.71 47.42 -8.06
N VAL A 1073 -25.30 47.69 -6.81
CA VAL A 1073 -24.72 48.97 -6.38
C VAL A 1073 -23.66 48.72 -5.30
N GLY A 1074 -22.54 49.45 -5.34
CA GLY A 1074 -21.73 49.73 -4.14
C GLY A 1074 -20.68 48.71 -3.69
N GLY A 1075 -20.60 47.52 -4.30
CA GLY A 1075 -19.47 46.58 -4.10
C GLY A 1075 -19.62 45.53 -2.99
N CYS A 1076 -18.68 44.59 -2.99
CA CYS A 1076 -18.82 43.27 -2.35
C CYS A 1076 -19.04 43.27 -0.83
N HIS A 1077 -18.54 44.27 -0.12
CA HIS A 1077 -18.67 44.36 1.34
C HIS A 1077 -20.14 44.34 1.80
N GLY A 1078 -21.06 44.96 1.05
CA GLY A 1078 -22.49 45.00 1.37
C GLY A 1078 -23.13 43.60 1.37
N GLN A 1079 -22.75 42.73 0.43
CA GLN A 1079 -23.28 41.37 0.37
C GLN A 1079 -22.80 40.51 1.54
N TYR A 1080 -21.52 40.64 1.91
CA TYR A 1080 -20.97 39.98 3.09
C TYR A 1080 -21.64 40.45 4.40
N PHE A 1081 -21.93 41.75 4.55
CA PHE A 1081 -22.68 42.25 5.71
C PHE A 1081 -24.12 41.70 5.77
N CYS A 1082 -24.83 41.62 4.63
CA CYS A 1082 -26.16 41.00 4.59
C CYS A 1082 -26.14 39.52 5.00
N MET A 1083 -25.15 38.75 4.54
CA MET A 1083 -25.00 37.34 4.96
C MET A 1083 -24.63 37.21 6.44
N ALA A 1084 -23.75 38.07 6.96
CA ALA A 1084 -23.40 38.11 8.38
C ALA A 1084 -24.61 38.42 9.28
N ALA A 1085 -25.47 39.36 8.88
CA ALA A 1085 -26.68 39.71 9.61
C ALA A 1085 -27.67 38.52 9.70
N VAL A 1086 -27.89 37.80 8.60
CA VAL A 1086 -28.72 36.58 8.59
C VAL A 1086 -28.14 35.51 9.51
N LEU A 1087 -26.83 35.24 9.40
CA LEU A 1087 -26.16 34.22 10.22
C LEU A 1087 -26.20 34.54 11.73
N LEU A 1088 -26.01 35.81 12.11
CA LEU A 1088 -26.11 36.25 13.52
C LEU A 1088 -27.55 36.18 14.06
N ALA A 1089 -28.55 36.57 13.27
CA ALA A 1089 -29.95 36.43 13.67
C ALA A 1089 -30.32 34.96 13.91
N CYS A 1090 -29.80 34.05 13.09
CA CYS A 1090 -30.00 32.61 13.26
C CYS A 1090 -29.22 32.05 14.46
N ALA A 1091 -27.98 32.48 14.70
CA ALA A 1091 -27.23 32.12 15.92
C ALA A 1091 -27.99 32.54 17.19
N GLY A 1092 -28.53 33.77 17.22
CA GLY A 1092 -29.37 34.26 18.30
C GLY A 1092 -30.64 33.44 18.50
N ALA A 1093 -31.32 33.07 17.41
CA ALA A 1093 -32.49 32.21 17.47
C ALA A 1093 -32.17 30.84 18.09
N VAL A 1094 -31.10 30.17 17.67
CA VAL A 1094 -30.69 28.86 18.21
C VAL A 1094 -30.31 28.94 19.69
N ALA A 1095 -29.57 29.97 20.08
CA ALA A 1095 -29.19 30.20 21.48
C ALA A 1095 -30.41 30.42 22.38
N PHE A 1096 -31.42 31.14 21.88
CA PHE A 1096 -32.65 31.44 22.61
C PHE A 1096 -33.60 30.24 22.70
N THR A 1097 -33.80 29.49 21.61
CA THR A 1097 -34.77 28.37 21.58
C THR A 1097 -34.21 27.07 22.18
N ASN A 1098 -32.88 26.89 22.19
CA ASN A 1098 -32.19 25.73 22.76
C ASN A 1098 -32.79 24.38 22.31
N MET A 1099 -32.86 24.21 20.98
CA MET A 1099 -33.59 23.13 20.29
C MET A 1099 -32.92 21.76 20.35
N MET A 1100 -31.66 21.65 20.79
CA MET A 1100 -30.88 20.40 20.78
C MET A 1100 -31.09 19.55 22.05
N ARG A 1101 -30.83 18.24 21.94
CA ARG A 1101 -30.89 17.23 23.02
C ARG A 1101 -29.93 17.50 24.18
N SER A 1102 -28.84 18.24 23.95
CA SER A 1102 -27.90 18.70 24.98
C SER A 1102 -27.48 20.16 24.76
N ALA A 1103 -27.22 20.88 25.86
CA ALA A 1103 -26.77 22.27 25.81
C ALA A 1103 -25.42 22.44 25.10
N PHE A 1104 -24.56 21.41 25.14
CA PHE A 1104 -23.28 21.39 24.45
C PHE A 1104 -23.46 21.48 22.92
N LEU A 1105 -24.39 20.71 22.35
CA LEU A 1105 -24.70 20.78 20.92
C LEU A 1105 -25.31 22.13 20.51
N THR A 1106 -26.17 22.72 21.36
CA THR A 1106 -26.69 24.08 21.13
C THR A 1106 -25.55 25.09 21.06
N VAL A 1107 -24.64 25.10 22.05
CA VAL A 1107 -23.48 26.02 22.11
C VAL A 1107 -22.54 25.83 20.92
N LEU A 1108 -22.32 24.59 20.48
CA LEU A 1108 -21.33 24.31 19.43
C LEU A 1108 -21.84 24.69 18.03
N HIS A 1109 -23.13 24.51 17.73
CA HIS A 1109 -23.72 25.04 16.49
C HIS A 1109 -23.89 26.57 16.53
N THR A 1110 -24.23 27.19 17.67
CA THR A 1110 -24.25 28.67 17.74
C THR A 1110 -22.86 29.27 17.51
N ALA A 1111 -21.81 28.65 18.05
CA ALA A 1111 -20.42 29.04 17.77
C ALA A 1111 -20.09 28.94 16.28
N SER A 1112 -20.53 27.89 15.57
CA SER A 1112 -20.31 27.75 14.13
C SER A 1112 -20.98 28.86 13.32
N PHE A 1113 -22.26 29.18 13.57
CA PHE A 1113 -22.94 30.30 12.90
C PHE A 1113 -22.28 31.66 13.20
N VAL A 1114 -21.81 31.90 14.42
CA VAL A 1114 -21.08 33.13 14.79
C VAL A 1114 -19.72 33.20 14.07
N LEU A 1115 -18.99 32.10 13.95
CA LEU A 1115 -17.73 32.05 13.22
C LEU A 1115 -17.91 32.24 11.70
N LEU A 1116 -18.98 31.69 11.10
CA LEU A 1116 -19.35 31.95 9.71
C LEU A 1116 -19.69 33.43 9.49
N ALA A 1117 -20.41 34.07 10.42
CA ALA A 1117 -20.68 35.50 10.35
C ALA A 1117 -19.40 36.35 10.51
N ALA A 1118 -18.48 35.95 11.41
CA ALA A 1118 -17.19 36.61 11.58
C ALA A 1118 -16.31 36.50 10.32
N LEU A 1119 -16.33 35.36 9.63
CA LEU A 1119 -15.66 35.17 8.34
C LEU A 1119 -16.19 36.16 7.29
N CYS A 1120 -17.52 36.30 7.19
CA CYS A 1120 -18.14 37.30 6.32
C CYS A 1120 -17.69 38.74 6.67
N VAL A 1121 -17.64 39.11 7.95
CA VAL A 1121 -17.19 40.46 8.38
C VAL A 1121 -15.70 40.69 8.04
N VAL A 1122 -14.83 39.68 8.18
CA VAL A 1122 -13.41 39.79 7.78
C VAL A 1122 -13.25 39.88 6.26
N SER A 1123 -14.05 39.15 5.47
CA SER A 1123 -14.09 39.34 4.01
C SER A 1123 -14.62 40.72 3.61
N ALA A 1124 -15.65 41.24 4.28
CA ALA A 1124 -16.12 42.62 4.06
C ALA A 1124 -15.03 43.65 4.34
N ALA A 1125 -14.27 43.49 5.44
CA ALA A 1125 -13.14 44.34 5.78
C ALA A 1125 -11.98 44.24 4.76
N ASN A 1126 -11.66 43.04 4.26
CA ASN A 1126 -10.67 42.83 3.19
C ASN A 1126 -11.01 43.62 1.91
N HIS A 1127 -12.30 43.71 1.55
CA HIS A 1127 -12.75 44.50 0.40
C HIS A 1127 -12.72 46.03 0.62
N LEU A 1128 -12.61 46.49 1.87
CA LEU A 1128 -12.48 47.91 2.22
C LEU A 1128 -11.02 48.33 2.40
N ALA A 1129 -10.18 47.45 2.96
CA ALA A 1129 -8.75 47.67 3.17
C ALA A 1129 -7.95 46.34 3.08
N PRO A 1130 -7.29 46.03 1.95
CA PRO A 1130 -6.51 44.80 1.81
C PRO A 1130 -5.22 44.86 2.64
N SER A 1131 -5.01 43.87 3.52
CA SER A 1131 -3.89 43.82 4.47
C SER A 1131 -3.41 42.38 4.70
N ASP A 1132 -2.10 42.21 4.93
CA ASP A 1132 -1.53 40.92 5.32
C ASP A 1132 -2.02 40.45 6.71
N GLY A 1133 -2.55 41.38 7.53
CA GLY A 1133 -3.16 41.06 8.83
C GLY A 1133 -4.54 40.40 8.67
N SER A 1134 -5.39 40.91 7.77
CA SER A 1134 -6.72 40.35 7.51
C SER A 1134 -6.67 39.04 6.73
N ALA A 1135 -5.62 38.79 5.94
CA ALA A 1135 -5.32 37.47 5.40
C ALA A 1135 -5.04 36.42 6.51
N ARG A 1136 -4.30 36.78 7.56
CA ARG A 1136 -4.07 35.90 8.72
C ARG A 1136 -5.35 35.67 9.53
N ALA A 1137 -6.17 36.72 9.72
CA ALA A 1137 -7.45 36.61 10.41
C ALA A 1137 -8.42 35.65 9.69
N TYR A 1138 -8.51 35.74 8.35
CA TYR A 1138 -9.31 34.82 7.55
C TYR A 1138 -8.88 33.35 7.76
N VAL A 1139 -7.57 33.06 7.65
CA VAL A 1139 -7.03 31.71 7.88
C VAL A 1139 -7.30 31.21 9.30
N ALA A 1140 -7.16 32.07 10.32
CA ALA A 1140 -7.46 31.71 11.71
C ALA A 1140 -8.93 31.36 11.93
N ILE A 1141 -9.87 32.08 11.32
CA ILE A 1141 -11.31 31.80 11.44
C ILE A 1141 -11.68 30.49 10.72
N VAL A 1142 -11.10 30.20 9.54
CA VAL A 1142 -11.28 28.91 8.85
C VAL A 1142 -10.77 27.75 9.70
N LEU A 1143 -9.60 27.90 10.34
CA LEU A 1143 -9.07 26.90 11.27
C LEU A 1143 -10.01 26.69 12.48
N LEU A 1144 -10.50 27.76 13.11
CA LEU A 1144 -11.45 27.68 14.22
C LEU A 1144 -12.74 26.94 13.82
N LEU A 1145 -13.34 27.26 12.66
CA LEU A 1145 -14.49 26.55 12.10
C LEU A 1145 -14.23 25.05 11.96
N THR A 1146 -13.08 24.65 11.40
CA THR A 1146 -12.73 23.23 11.26
C THR A 1146 -12.55 22.52 12.61
N THR A 1147 -12.02 23.20 13.65
CA THR A 1147 -11.91 22.61 15.00
C THR A 1147 -13.27 22.47 15.70
N VAL A 1148 -14.19 23.42 15.51
CA VAL A 1148 -15.57 23.35 16.02
C VAL A 1148 -16.31 22.18 15.39
N LEU A 1149 -16.26 22.04 14.06
CA LEU A 1149 -16.84 20.91 13.33
C LEU A 1149 -16.29 19.56 13.82
N PHE A 1150 -14.97 19.45 14.00
CA PHE A 1150 -14.34 18.24 14.53
C PHE A 1150 -14.87 17.91 15.94
N ALA A 1151 -14.99 18.89 16.84
CA ALA A 1151 -15.54 18.70 18.17
C ALA A 1151 -17.00 18.20 18.16
N VAL A 1152 -17.86 18.68 17.24
CA VAL A 1152 -19.23 18.16 17.05
C VAL A 1152 -19.19 16.66 16.72
N THR A 1153 -18.34 16.28 15.76
CA THR A 1153 -18.25 14.88 15.29
C THR A 1153 -17.74 13.94 16.38
N VAL A 1154 -16.67 14.30 17.09
CA VAL A 1154 -16.10 13.49 18.18
C VAL A 1154 -17.10 13.32 19.33
N TYR A 1155 -17.77 14.39 19.77
CA TYR A 1155 -18.82 14.31 20.81
C TYR A 1155 -19.94 13.36 20.39
N SER A 1156 -20.41 13.47 19.15
CA SER A 1156 -21.49 12.63 18.61
C SER A 1156 -21.10 11.14 18.55
N VAL A 1157 -19.87 10.82 18.15
CA VAL A 1157 -19.35 9.44 18.11
C VAL A 1157 -19.13 8.88 19.52
N VAL A 1158 -18.63 9.68 20.47
CA VAL A 1158 -18.47 9.25 21.87
C VAL A 1158 -19.82 8.96 22.54
N VAL A 1159 -20.83 9.80 22.30
CA VAL A 1159 -22.19 9.54 22.81
C VAL A 1159 -22.79 8.28 22.17
N TRP A 1160 -22.65 8.08 20.86
CA TRP A 1160 -23.10 6.85 20.19
C TRP A 1160 -22.41 5.60 20.73
N TYR A 1161 -21.09 5.65 20.96
CA TYR A 1161 -20.32 4.53 21.53
C TYR A 1161 -20.73 4.21 22.98
N ALA A 1162 -21.00 5.24 23.78
CA ALA A 1162 -21.52 5.08 25.14
C ALA A 1162 -22.95 4.51 25.15
N GLU A 1163 -23.84 5.01 24.28
CA GLU A 1163 -25.20 4.48 24.13
C GLU A 1163 -25.21 3.03 23.60
N GLY A 1164 -24.24 2.67 22.76
CA GLY A 1164 -23.99 1.31 22.31
C GLY A 1164 -23.57 0.39 23.45
N ARG A 1165 -22.48 0.70 24.17
CA ARG A 1165 -21.93 -0.18 25.21
C ARG A 1165 -22.80 -0.29 26.47
N HIS A 1166 -23.27 0.83 27.04
CA HIS A 1166 -23.87 0.80 28.39
C HIS A 1166 -25.38 0.53 28.39
N TRP A 1167 -26.09 0.77 27.27
CA TRP A 1167 -27.55 0.54 27.20
C TRP A 1167 -27.92 -0.68 26.35
N GLN A 1168 -27.02 -1.64 26.13
CA GLN A 1168 -27.37 -2.97 25.59
C GLN A 1168 -27.86 -3.92 26.71
N GLU A 1169 -27.20 -3.93 27.86
CA GLU A 1169 -27.56 -4.82 28.99
C GLU A 1169 -28.99 -4.59 29.49
N LEU A 1170 -29.44 -3.33 29.54
CA LEU A 1170 -30.82 -2.94 29.87
C LEU A 1170 -31.84 -3.16 28.74
N ARG A 1171 -31.42 -3.69 27.57
CA ARG A 1171 -32.30 -4.07 26.45
C ARG A 1171 -32.62 -5.58 26.40
N GLU A 1172 -31.87 -6.43 27.09
CA GLU A 1172 -32.07 -7.90 27.08
C GLU A 1172 -32.43 -8.61 28.40
N PRO A 1173 -33.13 -8.01 29.40
CA PRO A 1173 -33.55 -8.73 30.62
C PRO A 1173 -34.96 -9.37 30.52
N LEU A 1174 -35.40 -9.86 29.35
CA LEU A 1174 -36.77 -10.45 29.22
C LEU A 1174 -36.94 -11.45 28.05
N ARG A 1175 -36.02 -12.42 27.91
CA ARG A 1175 -36.21 -13.58 27.01
C ARG A 1175 -36.04 -14.93 27.72
N GLY A 1176 -34.91 -15.17 28.37
CA GLY A 1176 -34.66 -16.43 29.09
C GLY A 1176 -35.65 -16.75 30.22
N GLY A 1177 -36.30 -15.75 30.80
CA GLY A 1177 -37.31 -15.94 31.86
C GLY A 1177 -38.63 -16.59 31.40
N LEU A 1178 -38.90 -16.65 30.10
CA LEU A 1178 -40.11 -17.31 29.56
C LEU A 1178 -39.81 -18.74 29.09
N GLU A 1179 -38.56 -19.03 28.71
CA GLU A 1179 -38.10 -20.34 28.25
C GLU A 1179 -37.75 -21.28 29.42
N ALA A 1180 -37.42 -20.72 30.59
CA ALA A 1180 -37.21 -21.47 31.84
C ALA A 1180 -38.53 -21.92 32.52
N LEU A 1181 -39.66 -21.26 32.25
CA LEU A 1181 -40.98 -21.60 32.82
C LEU A 1181 -41.76 -22.65 32.01
N LEU A 1182 -41.11 -23.32 31.06
CA LEU A 1182 -41.73 -24.29 30.14
C LEU A 1182 -40.92 -25.60 30.02
N ARG A 1183 -40.12 -25.95 31.04
CA ARG A 1183 -39.25 -27.14 30.95
C ARG A 1183 -38.98 -27.95 32.21
N ASP A 1184 -39.09 -27.38 33.40
CA ASP A 1184 -38.88 -28.10 34.66
C ASP A 1184 -40.24 -28.30 35.37
N ASP A 1185 -40.94 -29.37 34.98
CA ASP A 1185 -42.22 -29.81 35.56
C ASP A 1185 -42.20 -31.35 35.73
N GLU A 1186 -41.15 -31.88 36.36
CA GLU A 1186 -41.03 -33.30 36.77
C GLU A 1186 -40.06 -33.51 37.97
N GLU A 1187 -40.65 -33.51 39.18
CA GLU A 1187 -40.37 -34.40 40.33
C GLU A 1187 -39.09 -34.28 41.23
N SER A 1188 -39.28 -34.61 42.53
CA SER A 1188 -38.30 -34.89 43.62
C SER A 1188 -37.50 -33.76 44.33
N ASP A 1189 -38.12 -33.21 45.38
CA ASP A 1189 -37.72 -33.20 46.80
C ASP A 1189 -36.26 -33.01 47.33
N GLU A 1190 -36.23 -32.33 48.49
CA GLU A 1190 -35.30 -32.41 49.64
C GLU A 1190 -33.82 -31.89 49.58
N ASP A 1191 -33.65 -30.68 50.14
CA ASP A 1191 -32.86 -30.39 51.36
C ASP A 1191 -31.42 -29.78 51.31
N ALA A 1192 -31.02 -29.22 52.47
CA ALA A 1192 -29.66 -28.83 52.93
C ALA A 1192 -28.99 -27.48 52.49
N GLN A 1193 -29.15 -26.47 53.35
CA GLN A 1193 -28.11 -25.61 53.96
C GLN A 1193 -27.14 -24.71 53.16
N LYS A 1194 -27.22 -23.40 53.46
CA LYS A 1194 -26.05 -22.47 53.52
C LYS A 1194 -25.55 -22.33 54.96
N PRO A 1195 -24.24 -22.10 55.18
CA PRO A 1195 -23.76 -20.86 55.83
C PRO A 1195 -22.82 -20.05 54.91
N TYR A 1196 -22.68 -18.71 54.95
CA TYR A 1196 -22.17 -17.81 56.03
C TYR A 1196 -20.68 -18.08 56.38
N ASP A 1197 -19.80 -17.10 56.64
CA ASP A 1197 -19.98 -15.74 57.19
C ASP A 1197 -18.80 -14.78 56.87
N ARG A 1198 -18.84 -13.55 57.44
CA ARG A 1198 -17.75 -12.65 57.86
C ARG A 1198 -17.17 -11.61 56.87
N THR A 1199 -17.02 -10.31 57.22
CA THR A 1199 -17.55 -9.56 58.41
C THR A 1199 -17.53 -8.02 58.22
N SER A 1200 -18.59 -7.34 58.69
CA SER A 1200 -18.60 -6.08 59.51
C SER A 1200 -17.87 -4.78 59.07
N LEU A 1201 -18.24 -3.57 59.55
CA LEU A 1201 -19.25 -3.14 60.53
C LEU A 1201 -19.77 -1.72 60.19
N SER A 1202 -20.83 -1.29 60.86
CA SER A 1202 -21.52 -0.01 60.69
C SER A 1202 -21.26 0.97 61.83
N TYR A 1203 -21.68 2.24 61.67
CA TYR A 1203 -22.27 3.01 62.76
C TYR A 1203 -23.26 4.07 62.23
N ALA A 1204 -24.36 4.29 62.95
CA ALA A 1204 -25.34 5.34 62.67
C ALA A 1204 -26.04 5.80 63.95
N SER A 1205 -26.54 7.03 63.94
CA SER A 1205 -27.40 7.66 64.96
C SER A 1205 -28.21 8.76 64.27
N GLY A 1206 -29.49 8.99 64.54
CA GLY A 1206 -30.44 8.30 65.44
C GLY A 1206 -31.72 9.13 65.61
N THR A 1207 -32.84 8.53 66.02
CA THR A 1207 -34.15 9.18 66.36
C THR A 1207 -34.87 9.92 65.18
N THR A 1208 -36.21 10.04 65.07
CA THR A 1208 -37.39 9.56 65.86
C THR A 1208 -38.68 9.71 65.02
N VAL A 1209 -39.69 8.83 65.26
CA VAL A 1209 -41.18 9.09 65.18
C VAL A 1209 -41.80 9.47 63.82
N ALA A 1210 -43.03 9.09 63.43
CA ALA A 1210 -43.94 7.96 63.69
C ALA A 1210 -45.15 8.04 62.71
N SER A 1211 -46.11 7.09 62.80
CA SER A 1211 -47.39 7.01 62.04
C SER A 1211 -47.27 6.69 60.53
N SER A 1212 -47.81 5.64 59.91
CA SER A 1212 -48.92 4.66 60.15
C SER A 1212 -50.27 4.99 59.48
N TYR A 1213 -50.55 4.33 58.34
CA TYR A 1213 -51.80 3.57 58.13
C TYR A 1213 -51.64 2.50 57.03
N ARG A 1214 -52.56 1.52 56.96
CA ARG A 1214 -52.55 0.39 56.01
C ARG A 1214 -54.00 0.07 55.51
N PRO A 1215 -54.29 -1.04 54.81
CA PRO A 1215 -55.05 -1.09 53.55
C PRO A 1215 -56.58 -1.27 53.77
N PRO A 1216 -57.38 -1.58 52.72
CA PRO A 1216 -57.52 -2.97 52.27
C PRO A 1216 -57.51 -3.14 50.73
N ALA A 1217 -57.84 -4.35 50.25
CA ALA A 1217 -57.78 -4.74 48.84
C ALA A 1217 -59.18 -4.99 48.20
N PRO A 1218 -59.45 -6.07 47.42
CA PRO A 1218 -59.92 -5.94 46.03
C PRO A 1218 -61.45 -6.15 45.88
N PRO A 1219 -61.96 -6.17 44.63
CA PRO A 1219 -62.09 -7.46 43.92
C PRO A 1219 -61.31 -7.54 42.60
#